data_AF-A0A2V8T6U5-F1
#
_entry.id   AF-A0A2V8T6U5-F1
#
_cell.length_a   1.000
_cell.length_b   1.000
_cell.length_c   1.000
_cell.angle_alpha   90.00
_cell.angle_beta   90.00
_cell.angle_gamma   90.00
#
_symmetry.space_group_name_H-M   'P 1'
#
loop_
_entity.id
_entity.type
_entity.pdbx_description
1 polymer ?
#
loop_
_entity_poly.entity_id
_entity_poly.type
_entity_poly.pdbx_seq_one_letter_code
_entity_poly.pdbx_strand_id
1 'polypeptide(L)'
;MAGRGGRIDLEGGAWRPARRDGGALLLVVVAVLALLTLLGLAFALIAQDENSIAVNYIRGNQALYVAEGTARCVRGWFEEPDPAFNPLVPAPSQVNRSLREVDPDGNGVFSHYAVEPPPWNVIYRQGTDDLFERPYRGSPSLSLEGSARGPDVRISRAGSASEQAFLDLLADRLFPGFPSERERARISRIDIFAPPVHRIGGRPLRFGVATIEVTVSLLADYTLPGQREVATRSVRTVLTDPPYRKARGPLLAAGDIDLRSGLEARWGIVAARGDIWIPSPSSPAVPSGWPRRAPARPILPDEDGDGTAEDTDADGTSDWNEWWARPDDTLEDPWFFASAGRSLVLAPSSSLPDELPWPFDPADLPAGPGGPYDSDSDRSNLLQNASFDPVPDLDYDLWKMAARTGFGGHHYYSFDPSSGGWREEGSSAAVSVDQATRGRQGLFFFDTVDGKAPADADGDGTADNLAPPVVLGSGWWSAGVLFVGTSSLGFDGIGWQGRVRRIGPPGEPCADTNGDGHCNAAEPFLQLQYPSDPLAPGASFRRLALTTPAAGAVRQLSGPATDIALAFEGLLIIAGDLRAGGDANLFGSVIVGGSANTQPSSPPQGLLRLLADPLLPVGLSPSRESGAPRTVVVSWEVERKAASLPSP
;
A
#
# COMPACT_ATOMS: atom_id res chain seq x y z
N MET A 1 -127.44 20.92 -27.07
CA MET A 1 -126.71 20.16 -28.11
C MET A 1 -126.09 18.96 -27.41
N ALA A 2 -126.74 17.79 -27.37
CA ALA A 2 -126.65 16.72 -28.38
C ALA A 2 -125.18 16.33 -28.63
N GLY A 3 -124.69 15.12 -28.36
CA GLY A 3 -125.29 13.87 -27.90
C GLY A 3 -124.24 12.73 -27.91
N ARG A 4 -124.70 11.49 -27.61
CA ARG A 4 -124.17 10.15 -27.93
C ARG A 4 -122.66 9.90 -27.75
N GLY A 5 -122.20 8.94 -26.96
CA GLY A 5 -122.63 7.54 -26.90
C GLY A 5 -121.64 6.67 -27.70
N GLY A 6 -120.92 5.77 -27.02
CA GLY A 6 -120.03 4.80 -27.67
C GLY A 6 -119.33 3.91 -26.65
N ARG A 7 -119.86 2.70 -26.49
CA ARG A 7 -119.31 1.59 -25.70
C ARG A 7 -118.55 0.67 -26.66
N ILE A 8 -117.33 0.26 -26.32
CA ILE A 8 -116.68 -0.94 -26.87
C ILE A 8 -115.91 -1.61 -25.73
N ASP A 9 -116.31 -2.83 -25.41
CA ASP A 9 -115.59 -3.78 -24.56
C ASP A 9 -114.36 -4.33 -25.31
N LEU A 10 -113.30 -4.72 -24.59
CA LEU A 10 -112.74 -6.09 -24.59
C LEU A 10 -111.37 -6.16 -23.90
N GLU A 11 -111.31 -7.07 -22.94
CA GLU A 11 -110.24 -8.02 -22.61
C GLU A 11 -108.85 -7.56 -22.15
N GLY A 12 -108.46 -8.12 -20.98
CA GLY A 12 -107.18 -8.81 -20.87
C GLY A 12 -106.12 -8.12 -20.02
N GLY A 13 -105.86 -8.68 -18.85
CA GLY A 13 -104.58 -8.48 -18.16
C GLY A 13 -104.71 -8.15 -16.69
N ALA A 14 -104.83 -9.19 -15.87
CA ALA A 14 -104.64 -9.09 -14.43
C ALA A 14 -103.25 -8.50 -14.13
N TRP A 15 -103.19 -7.26 -13.67
CA TRP A 15 -102.00 -6.69 -13.04
C TRP A 15 -101.74 -7.42 -11.72
N ARG A 16 -100.85 -8.41 -11.77
CA ARG A 16 -100.19 -8.92 -10.57
C ARG A 16 -99.18 -7.87 -10.12
N PRO A 17 -99.24 -7.37 -8.88
CA PRO A 17 -98.15 -6.56 -8.35
C PRO A 17 -96.92 -7.46 -8.19
N ALA A 18 -95.84 -7.14 -8.92
CA ALA A 18 -94.55 -7.77 -8.75
C ALA A 18 -94.08 -7.58 -7.30
N ARG A 19 -93.69 -8.69 -6.67
CA ARG A 19 -93.11 -8.72 -5.33
C ARG A 19 -91.80 -7.94 -5.30
N ARG A 20 -91.52 -7.39 -4.13
CA ARG A 20 -90.28 -6.74 -3.66
C ARG A 20 -88.98 -7.41 -4.17
N ASP A 21 -88.22 -6.71 -5.01
CA ASP A 21 -86.80 -7.00 -5.32
C ASP A 21 -85.82 -5.91 -4.80
N GLY A 22 -86.28 -4.98 -3.94
CA GLY A 22 -85.43 -3.94 -3.35
C GLY A 22 -84.41 -4.44 -2.31
N GLY A 23 -84.61 -5.63 -1.74
CA GLY A 23 -83.73 -6.19 -0.70
C GLY A 23 -82.49 -6.91 -1.26
N ALA A 24 -82.62 -7.57 -2.42
CA ALA A 24 -81.52 -8.31 -3.05
C ALA A 24 -80.49 -7.37 -3.69
N LEU A 25 -80.95 -6.28 -4.33
CA LEU A 25 -80.07 -5.28 -4.93
C LEU A 25 -79.27 -4.50 -3.86
N LEU A 26 -79.91 -4.19 -2.73
CA LEU A 26 -79.23 -3.57 -1.58
C LEU A 26 -78.16 -4.51 -1.00
N LEU A 27 -78.43 -5.81 -0.88
CA LEU A 27 -77.46 -6.80 -0.42
C LEU A 27 -76.26 -6.93 -1.37
N VAL A 28 -76.49 -6.91 -2.68
CA VAL A 28 -75.40 -6.95 -3.68
C VAL A 28 -74.57 -5.67 -3.62
N VAL A 29 -75.19 -4.49 -3.52
CA VAL A 29 -74.48 -3.21 -3.43
C VAL A 29 -73.66 -3.13 -2.14
N VAL A 30 -74.21 -3.56 -1.00
CA VAL A 30 -73.48 -3.60 0.27
C VAL A 30 -72.33 -4.62 0.22
N ALA A 31 -72.53 -5.78 -0.41
CA ALA A 31 -71.47 -6.78 -0.59
C ALA A 31 -70.34 -6.26 -1.50
N VAL A 32 -70.68 -5.57 -2.60
CA VAL A 32 -69.69 -4.95 -3.49
C VAL A 32 -68.94 -3.83 -2.79
N LEU A 33 -69.63 -2.97 -2.02
CA LEU A 33 -68.98 -1.94 -1.19
C LEU A 33 -68.05 -2.56 -0.16
N ALA A 34 -68.49 -3.62 0.54
CA ALA A 34 -67.65 -4.34 1.50
C ALA A 34 -66.40 -4.92 0.83
N LEU A 35 -66.55 -5.57 -0.33
CA LEU A 35 -65.44 -6.10 -1.12
C LEU A 35 -64.46 -4.99 -1.56
N LEU A 36 -64.96 -3.86 -2.05
CA LEU A 36 -64.12 -2.73 -2.46
C LEU A 36 -63.40 -2.08 -1.26
N THR A 37 -64.05 -1.98 -0.09
CA THR A 37 -63.40 -1.49 1.13
C THR A 37 -62.33 -2.44 1.65
N LEU A 38 -62.56 -3.75 1.61
CA LEU A 38 -61.57 -4.76 1.97
C LEU A 38 -60.39 -4.75 1.00
N LEU A 39 -60.64 -4.60 -0.30
CA LEU A 39 -59.61 -4.45 -1.31
C LEU A 39 -58.81 -3.15 -1.10
N GLY A 40 -59.47 -2.04 -0.82
CA GLY A 40 -58.83 -0.76 -0.48
C GLY A 40 -57.96 -0.84 0.78
N LEU A 41 -58.42 -1.55 1.81
CA LEU A 41 -57.64 -1.79 3.03
C LEU A 41 -56.42 -2.67 2.74
N ALA A 42 -56.58 -3.73 1.93
CA ALA A 42 -55.48 -4.60 1.53
C ALA A 42 -54.40 -3.82 0.75
N PHE A 43 -54.79 -2.96 -0.19
CA PHE A 43 -53.85 -2.07 -0.89
C PHE A 43 -53.17 -1.08 0.05
N ALA A 44 -53.89 -0.51 1.02
CA ALA A 44 -53.31 0.38 2.01
C ALA A 44 -52.27 -0.33 2.90
N LEU A 45 -52.53 -1.57 3.31
CA LEU A 45 -51.59 -2.39 4.07
C LEU A 45 -50.34 -2.72 3.25
N ILE A 46 -50.51 -3.14 1.98
CA ILE A 46 -49.37 -3.41 1.09
C ILE A 46 -48.54 -2.15 0.87
N ALA A 47 -49.18 -1.00 0.62
CA ALA A 47 -48.47 0.27 0.45
C ALA A 47 -47.74 0.71 1.73
N GLN A 48 -48.31 0.44 2.90
CA GLN A 48 -47.66 0.70 4.19
C GLN A 48 -46.44 -0.20 4.39
N ASP A 49 -46.54 -1.49 4.05
CA ASP A 49 -45.44 -2.44 4.12
C ASP A 49 -44.32 -2.05 3.15
N GLU A 50 -44.64 -1.75 1.88
CA GLU A 50 -43.66 -1.29 0.88
C GLU A 50 -42.96 0.00 1.30
N ASN A 51 -43.72 0.98 1.81
CA ASN A 51 -43.13 2.22 2.31
C ASN A 51 -42.21 1.96 3.51
N SER A 52 -42.59 1.07 4.43
CA SER A 52 -41.74 0.71 5.57
C SER A 52 -40.45 0.01 5.13
N ILE A 53 -40.52 -0.88 4.13
CA ILE A 53 -39.37 -1.58 3.56
C ILE A 53 -38.45 -0.57 2.87
N ALA A 54 -38.99 0.34 2.06
CA ALA A 54 -38.23 1.38 1.37
C ALA A 54 -37.51 2.31 2.35
N VAL A 55 -38.20 2.79 3.39
CA VAL A 55 -37.60 3.64 4.42
C VAL A 55 -36.51 2.90 5.19
N ASN A 56 -36.74 1.65 5.57
CA ASN A 56 -35.73 0.84 6.25
C ASN A 56 -34.51 0.54 5.37
N TYR A 57 -34.72 0.35 4.07
CA TYR A 57 -33.64 0.19 3.10
C TYR A 57 -32.80 1.46 2.98
N ILE A 58 -33.44 2.62 2.82
CA ILE A 58 -32.76 3.93 2.73
C ILE A 58 -31.97 4.22 4.00
N ARG A 59 -32.59 4.10 5.19
CA ARG A 59 -31.92 4.30 6.47
C ARG A 59 -30.77 3.30 6.68
N GLY A 60 -30.96 2.05 6.26
CA GLY A 60 -29.92 1.03 6.28
C GLY A 60 -28.70 1.41 5.43
N ASN A 61 -28.91 2.00 4.25
CA ASN A 61 -27.81 2.46 3.38
C ASN A 61 -27.16 3.75 3.89
N GLN A 62 -27.95 4.67 4.46
CA GLN A 62 -27.42 5.88 5.09
C GLN A 62 -26.52 5.55 6.30
N ALA A 63 -26.95 4.62 7.15
CA ALA A 63 -26.13 4.15 8.28
C ALA A 63 -24.84 3.46 7.79
N LEU A 64 -24.92 2.72 6.69
CA LEU A 64 -23.75 2.08 6.07
C LEU A 64 -22.74 3.13 5.56
N TYR A 65 -23.21 4.15 4.85
CA TYR A 65 -22.36 5.24 4.36
C TYR A 65 -21.60 5.94 5.51
N VAL A 66 -22.29 6.19 6.63
CA VAL A 66 -21.68 6.78 7.83
C VAL A 66 -20.65 5.83 8.44
N ALA A 67 -20.95 4.52 8.52
CA ALA A 67 -20.02 3.53 9.04
C ALA A 67 -18.74 3.43 8.18
N GLU A 68 -18.87 3.42 6.85
CA GLU A 68 -17.72 3.43 5.93
C GLU A 68 -16.91 4.73 6.03
N GLY A 69 -17.57 5.89 6.05
CA GLY A 69 -16.88 7.18 6.21
C GLY A 69 -16.12 7.28 7.52
N THR A 70 -16.69 6.75 8.60
CA THR A 70 -16.01 6.65 9.90
C THR A 70 -14.83 5.68 9.84
N ALA A 71 -14.98 4.50 9.21
CA ALA A 71 -13.89 3.54 9.05
C ALA A 71 -12.73 4.11 8.21
N ARG A 72 -13.03 4.90 7.17
CA ARG A 72 -12.02 5.64 6.40
C ARG A 72 -11.32 6.70 7.27
N CYS A 73 -12.02 7.39 8.17
CA CYS A 73 -11.42 8.30 9.14
C CYS A 73 -10.47 7.56 10.10
N VAL A 74 -10.87 6.40 10.63
CA VAL A 74 -10.02 5.55 11.49
C VAL A 74 -8.78 5.08 10.75
N ARG A 75 -8.89 4.66 9.48
CA ARG A 75 -7.71 4.39 8.64
C ARG A 75 -6.79 5.62 8.57
N GLY A 76 -7.35 6.82 8.45
CA GLY A 76 -6.60 8.07 8.47
C GLY A 76 -5.75 8.27 9.73
N TRP A 77 -6.08 7.63 10.86
CA TRP A 77 -5.23 7.63 12.05
C TRP A 77 -3.93 6.85 11.86
N PHE A 78 -3.93 5.80 11.03
CA PHE A 78 -2.71 5.06 10.67
C PHE A 78 -1.90 5.77 9.58
N GLU A 79 -2.57 6.49 8.68
CA GLU A 79 -1.91 7.31 7.66
C GLU A 79 -1.20 8.52 8.27
N GLU A 80 -1.87 9.20 9.19
CA GLU A 80 -1.36 10.37 9.90
C GLU A 80 -1.73 10.25 11.39
N PRO A 81 -0.87 9.61 12.22
CA PRO A 81 -1.11 9.42 13.65
C PRO A 81 -0.75 10.67 14.47
N ASP A 82 0.00 11.63 13.91
CA ASP A 82 0.38 12.84 14.63
C ASP A 82 -0.82 13.81 14.73
N PRO A 83 -1.33 14.10 15.95
CA PRO A 83 -2.46 14.99 16.14
C PRO A 83 -2.22 16.43 15.66
N ALA A 84 -0.96 16.85 15.50
CA ALA A 84 -0.61 18.16 14.94
C ALA A 84 -1.05 18.30 13.48
N PHE A 85 -1.18 17.18 12.77
CA PHE A 85 -1.52 17.15 11.36
C PHE A 85 -2.85 16.45 11.07
N ASN A 86 -3.26 15.54 11.96
CA ASN A 86 -4.59 14.94 11.95
C ASN A 86 -5.30 15.16 13.30
N PRO A 87 -6.08 16.24 13.45
CA PRO A 87 -6.74 16.58 14.71
C PRO A 87 -7.87 15.61 15.09
N LEU A 88 -8.19 14.63 14.23
CA LEU A 88 -9.20 13.60 14.48
C LEU A 88 -8.59 12.32 15.03
N VAL A 89 -7.28 12.25 15.29
CA VAL A 89 -6.66 11.12 15.99
C VAL A 89 -7.05 11.17 17.48
N PRO A 90 -7.53 10.05 18.07
CA PRO A 90 -7.86 10.04 19.50
C PRO A 90 -6.60 10.09 20.37
N ALA A 91 -6.69 10.83 21.48
CA ALA A 91 -5.68 10.79 22.52
C ALA A 91 -5.76 9.46 23.31
N PRO A 92 -4.68 9.03 23.98
CA PRO A 92 -4.67 7.85 24.85
C PRO A 92 -5.77 7.83 25.93
N SER A 93 -6.20 9.02 26.40
CA SER A 93 -7.28 9.17 27.39
C SER A 93 -8.69 9.03 26.82
N GLN A 94 -8.83 9.02 25.49
CA GLN A 94 -10.10 8.88 24.76
C GLN A 94 -10.33 7.46 24.25
N VAL A 95 -9.42 6.53 24.58
CA VAL A 95 -9.50 5.13 24.18
C VAL A 95 -9.42 4.21 25.40
N ASN A 96 -10.11 3.07 25.31
CA ASN A 96 -9.95 1.97 26.24
C ASN A 96 -9.02 0.91 25.62
N ARG A 97 -7.86 0.69 26.25
CA ARG A 97 -6.86 -0.32 25.85
C ARG A 97 -6.80 -1.54 26.78
N SER A 98 -7.60 -1.56 27.84
CA SER A 98 -7.54 -2.61 28.87
C SER A 98 -8.35 -3.85 28.53
N LEU A 99 -8.93 -3.93 27.33
CA LEU A 99 -9.83 -5.01 26.93
C LEU A 99 -9.14 -6.12 26.14
N ARG A 100 -7.84 -5.97 25.84
CA ARG A 100 -7.08 -6.91 25.03
C ARG A 100 -7.23 -8.36 25.54
N GLU A 101 -7.71 -9.22 24.66
CA GLU A 101 -7.70 -10.67 24.83
C GLU A 101 -6.78 -11.30 23.80
N VAL A 102 -5.87 -12.18 24.21
CA VAL A 102 -4.86 -12.82 23.35
C VAL A 102 -4.98 -14.35 23.41
N ASP A 103 -4.42 -15.03 22.42
CA ASP A 103 -4.32 -16.49 22.32
C ASP A 103 -2.88 -16.87 21.93
N PRO A 104 -1.92 -16.82 22.88
CA PRO A 104 -0.49 -16.97 22.57
C PRO A 104 -0.10 -18.36 22.05
N ASP A 105 -0.85 -19.41 22.42
CA ASP A 105 -0.59 -20.79 22.00
C ASP A 105 -1.41 -21.21 20.77
N GLY A 106 -2.31 -20.35 20.30
CA GLY A 106 -3.11 -20.55 19.10
C GLY A 106 -4.10 -21.71 19.23
N ASN A 107 -4.56 -21.99 20.45
CA ASN A 107 -5.48 -23.09 20.74
C ASN A 107 -6.96 -22.71 20.53
N GLY A 108 -7.24 -21.44 20.23
CA GLY A 108 -8.58 -20.88 20.03
C GLY A 108 -9.27 -20.37 21.29
N VAL A 109 -8.61 -20.45 22.45
CA VAL A 109 -9.09 -19.96 23.75
C VAL A 109 -8.38 -18.65 24.07
N PHE A 110 -9.15 -17.57 24.04
CA PHE A 110 -8.65 -16.24 24.35
C PHE A 110 -8.76 -15.97 25.85
N SER A 111 -7.72 -15.36 26.40
CA SER A 111 -7.64 -14.92 27.80
C SER A 111 -7.26 -13.45 27.87
N HIS A 112 -7.57 -12.81 29.00
CA HIS A 112 -7.24 -11.41 29.21
C HIS A 112 -5.72 -11.21 29.32
N TYR A 113 -5.17 -10.19 28.66
CA TYR A 113 -3.72 -9.99 28.59
C TYR A 113 -3.04 -9.98 29.97
N ALA A 114 -3.70 -9.48 31.02
CA ALA A 114 -3.07 -9.30 32.33
C ALA A 114 -2.76 -10.62 33.06
N VAL A 115 -3.37 -11.74 32.66
CA VAL A 115 -3.11 -13.06 33.26
C VAL A 115 -2.12 -13.91 32.45
N GLU A 116 -1.75 -13.46 31.25
CA GLU A 116 -0.81 -14.15 30.39
C GLU A 116 0.65 -13.94 30.82
N PRO A 117 1.58 -14.82 30.44
CA PRO A 117 2.99 -14.63 30.70
C PRO A 117 3.62 -13.58 29.75
N PRO A 118 4.74 -12.96 30.13
CA PRO A 118 5.55 -12.17 29.20
C PRO A 118 5.92 -12.97 27.94
N PRO A 119 5.97 -12.34 26.75
CA PRO A 119 5.81 -10.90 26.48
C PRO A 119 4.36 -10.43 26.25
N TRP A 120 3.35 -11.27 26.47
CA TRP A 120 1.95 -11.01 26.10
C TRP A 120 1.17 -10.20 27.13
N ASN A 121 1.74 -10.02 28.33
CA ASN A 121 1.13 -9.31 29.46
C ASN A 121 1.20 -7.78 29.36
N VAL A 122 0.95 -7.26 28.16
CA VAL A 122 1.10 -5.85 27.83
C VAL A 122 -0.13 -5.34 27.06
N ILE A 123 -0.43 -4.06 27.21
CA ILE A 123 -1.43 -3.38 26.37
C ILE A 123 -0.79 -2.81 25.11
N TYR A 124 -1.62 -2.48 24.13
CA TYR A 124 -1.17 -1.82 22.90
C TYR A 124 -0.52 -0.46 23.22
N ARG A 125 0.68 -0.22 22.69
CA ARG A 125 1.51 0.98 22.90
C ARG A 125 1.77 1.31 24.38
N GLN A 126 2.01 0.28 25.19
CA GLN A 126 2.38 0.47 26.59
C GLN A 126 3.73 1.19 26.71
N GLY A 127 3.73 2.37 27.34
CA GLY A 127 4.94 3.15 27.66
C GLY A 127 5.33 4.20 26.62
N THR A 128 4.79 4.13 25.39
CA THR A 128 5.03 5.13 24.34
C THR A 128 3.83 6.03 24.11
N ASP A 129 2.61 5.47 24.22
CA ASP A 129 1.33 6.17 24.02
C ASP A 129 1.16 6.86 22.64
N ASP A 130 1.99 6.48 21.67
CA ASP A 130 1.95 6.85 20.25
C ASP A 130 1.01 5.91 19.47
N LEU A 131 -0.29 6.03 19.74
CA LEU A 131 -1.31 5.21 19.08
C LEU A 131 -1.20 5.31 17.55
N PHE A 132 -1.28 4.16 16.87
CA PHE A 132 -1.28 4.05 15.41
C PHE A 132 0.03 4.50 14.72
N GLU A 133 1.08 4.81 15.47
CA GLU A 133 2.41 5.01 14.89
C GLU A 133 2.97 3.67 14.37
N ARG A 134 4.03 3.71 13.56
CA ARG A 134 4.82 2.52 13.21
C ARG A 134 5.89 2.25 14.29
N PRO A 135 6.48 1.04 14.36
CA PRO A 135 6.15 -0.17 13.61
C PRO A 135 4.82 -0.80 14.07
N TYR A 136 4.14 -1.50 13.16
CA TYR A 136 2.88 -2.21 13.43
C TYR A 136 3.04 -3.69 13.81
N ARG A 137 4.29 -4.16 13.83
CA ARG A 137 4.70 -5.54 14.05
C ARG A 137 5.97 -5.54 14.90
N GLY A 138 6.25 -6.64 15.57
CA GLY A 138 7.36 -6.76 16.51
C GLY A 138 6.89 -7.37 17.82
N SER A 139 7.16 -6.72 18.94
CA SER A 139 6.67 -7.15 20.24
C SER A 139 5.15 -6.97 20.37
N PRO A 140 4.47 -7.77 21.21
CA PRO A 140 3.03 -7.63 21.50
C PRO A 140 2.62 -6.22 21.98
N SER A 141 3.55 -5.43 22.51
CA SER A 141 3.30 -4.03 22.90
C SER A 141 3.20 -3.07 21.72
N LEU A 142 3.75 -3.41 20.55
CA LEU A 142 3.75 -2.58 19.33
C LEU A 142 2.75 -3.09 18.28
N SER A 143 2.31 -4.35 18.38
CA SER A 143 1.33 -4.97 17.49
C SER A 143 -0.07 -5.03 18.10
N LEU A 144 -1.08 -5.08 17.22
CA LEU A 144 -2.48 -5.35 17.59
C LEU A 144 -2.69 -6.87 17.65
N GLU A 145 -2.95 -7.38 18.85
CA GLU A 145 -3.04 -8.83 19.15
C GLU A 145 -4.42 -9.23 19.70
N GLY A 146 -5.27 -8.24 19.96
CA GLY A 146 -6.61 -8.42 20.50
C GLY A 146 -7.57 -9.10 19.53
N SER A 147 -8.72 -9.52 20.05
CA SER A 147 -9.81 -10.12 19.29
C SER A 147 -11.00 -9.17 19.15
N ALA A 148 -12.00 -9.54 18.34
CA ALA A 148 -13.26 -8.77 18.27
C ALA A 148 -14.01 -8.72 19.62
N ARG A 149 -13.79 -9.70 20.51
CA ARG A 149 -14.39 -9.74 21.85
C ARG A 149 -13.61 -8.84 22.82
N GLY A 150 -12.29 -9.00 22.82
CA GLY A 150 -11.35 -8.20 23.59
C GLY A 150 -10.40 -7.40 22.70
N PRO A 151 -10.86 -6.25 22.16
CA PRO A 151 -10.06 -5.46 21.23
C PRO A 151 -8.90 -4.75 21.92
N ASP A 152 -7.87 -4.44 21.14
CA ASP A 152 -6.72 -3.66 21.61
C ASP A 152 -7.08 -2.21 21.91
N VAL A 153 -7.99 -1.64 21.12
CA VAL A 153 -8.47 -0.27 21.25
C VAL A 153 -9.98 -0.25 21.06
N ARG A 154 -10.70 0.30 22.03
CA ARG A 154 -12.15 0.56 21.95
C ARG A 154 -12.45 2.01 22.27
N ILE A 155 -13.33 2.61 21.48
CA ILE A 155 -14.01 3.87 21.79
C ILE A 155 -15.50 3.60 21.75
N SER A 156 -16.19 3.76 22.87
CA SER A 156 -17.59 3.36 22.99
C SER A 156 -18.46 4.42 23.65
N ARG A 157 -19.72 4.50 23.20
CA ARG A 157 -20.75 5.29 23.89
C ARG A 157 -21.06 4.78 25.30
N ALA A 158 -20.81 3.50 25.57
CA ALA A 158 -20.93 2.91 26.91
C ALA A 158 -19.66 3.11 27.76
N GLY A 159 -18.62 3.74 27.20
CA GLY A 159 -17.35 4.01 27.86
C GLY A 159 -17.35 5.32 28.63
N SER A 160 -16.14 5.86 28.84
CA SER A 160 -15.91 7.09 29.58
C SER A 160 -16.55 8.33 28.92
N ALA A 161 -16.71 9.41 29.69
CA ALA A 161 -17.16 10.70 29.15
C ALA A 161 -16.25 11.22 28.03
N SER A 162 -14.94 10.95 28.11
CA SER A 162 -13.95 11.31 27.09
C SER A 162 -14.18 10.56 25.77
N GLU A 163 -14.46 9.25 25.83
CA GLU A 163 -14.83 8.45 24.66
C GLU A 163 -16.12 8.97 24.00
N GLN A 164 -17.14 9.26 24.81
CA GLN A 164 -18.42 9.77 24.32
C GLN A 164 -18.25 11.12 23.60
N ALA A 165 -17.52 12.06 24.21
CA ALA A 165 -17.25 13.37 23.63
C ALA A 165 -16.43 13.27 22.34
N PHE A 166 -15.48 12.33 22.24
CA PHE A 166 -14.72 12.11 21.02
C PHE A 166 -15.60 11.53 19.89
N LEU A 167 -16.50 10.60 20.19
CA LEU A 167 -17.45 10.08 19.19
C LEU A 167 -18.44 11.15 18.71
N ASP A 168 -18.85 12.08 19.58
CA ASP A 168 -19.65 13.26 19.19
C ASP A 168 -18.85 14.18 18.27
N LEU A 169 -17.59 14.48 18.63
CA LEU A 169 -16.70 15.29 17.78
C LEU A 169 -16.55 14.68 16.38
N LEU A 170 -16.29 13.38 16.28
CA LEU A 170 -16.17 12.69 14.99
C LEU A 170 -17.46 12.78 14.18
N ALA A 171 -18.60 12.49 14.79
CA ALA A 171 -19.89 12.54 14.11
C ALA A 171 -20.20 13.96 13.59
N ASP A 172 -19.89 14.98 14.39
CA ASP A 172 -20.15 16.38 14.05
C ASP A 172 -19.22 16.92 12.97
N ARG A 173 -17.97 16.43 12.93
CA ARG A 173 -16.99 16.81 11.90
C ARG A 173 -17.22 16.09 10.57
N LEU A 174 -17.57 14.81 10.61
CA LEU A 174 -17.71 13.99 9.41
C LEU A 174 -19.12 14.09 8.79
N PHE A 175 -20.14 14.22 9.63
CA PHE A 175 -21.55 14.10 9.23
C PHE A 175 -22.44 15.22 9.80
N PRO A 176 -22.08 16.50 9.59
CA PRO A 176 -22.82 17.62 10.16
C PRO A 176 -24.27 17.63 9.64
N GLY A 177 -25.25 17.54 10.56
CA GLY A 177 -26.68 17.59 10.22
C GLY A 177 -27.19 16.44 9.33
N PHE A 178 -26.43 15.35 9.21
CA PHE A 178 -26.80 14.21 8.37
C PHE A 178 -27.60 13.14 9.15
N PRO A 179 -28.60 12.48 8.53
CA PRO A 179 -29.12 12.75 7.17
C PRO A 179 -30.09 13.92 7.09
N SER A 180 -30.65 14.42 8.20
CA SER A 180 -31.54 15.58 8.21
C SER A 180 -31.59 16.26 9.58
N GLU A 181 -32.35 17.35 9.73
CA GLU A 181 -32.56 18.00 11.03
C GLU A 181 -33.32 17.12 12.04
N ARG A 182 -34.14 16.16 11.57
CA ARG A 182 -34.94 15.27 12.42
C ARG A 182 -34.29 13.91 12.66
N GLU A 183 -33.32 13.53 11.83
CA GLU A 183 -32.59 12.27 11.94
C GLU A 183 -31.10 12.54 11.97
N ARG A 184 -30.38 12.02 12.97
CA ARG A 184 -28.93 12.23 13.11
C ARG A 184 -28.14 10.93 13.16
N ALA A 185 -27.03 10.91 12.45
CA ALA A 185 -26.02 9.88 12.57
C ALA A 185 -25.32 9.93 13.94
N ARG A 186 -25.16 8.76 14.56
CA ARG A 186 -24.40 8.58 15.79
C ARG A 186 -23.43 7.42 15.63
N ILE A 187 -22.16 7.69 15.87
CA ILE A 187 -21.15 6.64 16.00
C ILE A 187 -21.30 6.03 17.40
N SER A 188 -21.56 4.73 17.44
CA SER A 188 -21.87 3.99 18.67
C SER A 188 -20.63 3.32 19.25
N ARG A 189 -19.79 2.74 18.39
CA ARG A 189 -18.57 2.03 18.78
C ARG A 189 -17.53 1.99 17.67
N ILE A 190 -16.26 2.14 18.02
CA ILE A 190 -15.10 1.86 17.18
C ILE A 190 -14.22 0.86 17.93
N ASP A 191 -13.98 -0.30 17.32
CA ASP A 191 -13.09 -1.34 17.83
C ASP A 191 -11.93 -1.54 16.84
N ILE A 192 -10.71 -1.62 17.34
CA ILE A 192 -9.51 -1.91 16.56
C ILE A 192 -8.76 -3.06 17.23
N PHE A 193 -8.48 -4.09 16.45
CA PHE A 193 -7.90 -5.34 16.95
C PHE A 193 -7.08 -6.06 15.89
N ALA A 194 -6.58 -7.26 16.19
CA ALA A 194 -5.74 -8.01 15.27
C ALA A 194 -6.44 -8.29 13.92
N PRO A 195 -5.69 -8.30 12.81
CA PRO A 195 -6.15 -8.78 11.51
C PRO A 195 -6.38 -10.31 11.54
N PRO A 196 -7.13 -10.86 10.56
CA PRO A 196 -7.32 -12.30 10.44
C PRO A 196 -5.99 -13.07 10.36
N VAL A 197 -5.95 -14.23 11.02
CA VAL A 197 -4.82 -15.16 10.97
C VAL A 197 -5.24 -16.40 10.17
N HIS A 198 -4.53 -16.71 9.09
CA HIS A 198 -4.75 -17.92 8.31
C HIS A 198 -3.58 -18.89 8.51
N ARG A 199 -3.87 -20.20 8.54
CA ARG A 199 -2.83 -21.22 8.61
C ARG A 199 -2.44 -21.65 7.20
N ILE A 200 -1.21 -21.34 6.77
CA ILE A 200 -0.64 -21.78 5.50
C ILE A 200 0.56 -22.67 5.82
N GLY A 201 0.58 -23.88 5.27
CA GLY A 201 1.62 -24.87 5.57
C GLY A 201 1.75 -25.21 7.06
N GLY A 202 0.65 -25.11 7.83
CA GLY A 202 0.62 -25.35 9.27
C GLY A 202 1.13 -24.19 10.14
N ARG A 203 1.63 -23.09 9.56
CA ARG A 203 2.07 -21.89 10.29
C ARG A 203 0.99 -20.81 10.30
N PRO A 204 0.70 -20.18 11.45
CA PRO A 204 -0.19 -19.03 11.50
C PRO A 204 0.47 -17.84 10.79
N LEU A 205 -0.21 -17.30 9.78
CA LEU A 205 0.19 -16.09 9.06
C LEU A 205 -0.85 -15.00 9.28
N ARG A 206 -0.39 -13.86 9.80
CA ARG A 206 -1.20 -12.67 10.08
C ARG A 206 -1.40 -11.86 8.78
N PHE A 207 -2.63 -11.75 8.31
CA PHE A 207 -2.98 -11.06 7.06
C PHE A 207 -3.32 -9.59 7.31
N GLY A 208 -2.32 -8.80 7.67
CA GLY A 208 -2.42 -7.34 7.74
C GLY A 208 -1.77 -6.71 8.96
N VAL A 209 -2.29 -5.55 9.34
CA VAL A 209 -1.87 -4.69 10.45
C VAL A 209 -2.97 -4.58 11.49
N ALA A 210 -4.21 -4.35 11.06
CA ALA A 210 -5.34 -4.07 11.94
C ALA A 210 -6.65 -4.53 11.30
N THR A 211 -7.62 -4.90 12.13
CA THR A 211 -9.04 -4.90 11.79
C THR A 211 -9.70 -3.70 12.46
N ILE A 212 -10.45 -2.90 11.71
CA ILE A 212 -11.28 -1.82 12.23
C ILE A 212 -12.74 -2.26 12.11
N GLU A 213 -13.47 -2.25 13.22
CA GLU A 213 -14.91 -2.46 13.25
C GLU A 213 -15.60 -1.18 13.76
N VAL A 214 -16.46 -0.60 12.93
CA VAL A 214 -17.26 0.58 13.29
C VAL A 214 -18.72 0.19 13.36
N THR A 215 -19.40 0.53 14.46
CA THR A 215 -20.85 0.43 14.60
C THR A 215 -21.47 1.82 14.67
N VAL A 216 -22.46 2.06 13.81
CA VAL A 216 -23.20 3.32 13.69
C VAL A 216 -24.68 3.07 13.85
N SER A 217 -25.35 4.04 14.47
CA SER A 217 -26.79 4.10 14.66
C SER A 217 -27.35 5.38 14.06
N LEU A 218 -28.52 5.31 13.43
CA LEU A 218 -29.33 6.48 13.06
C LEU A 218 -30.38 6.71 14.13
N LEU A 219 -30.53 7.95 14.56
CA LEU A 219 -31.50 8.37 15.57
C LEU A 219 -32.56 9.23 14.93
N ALA A 220 -33.82 8.89 15.11
CA ALA A 220 -34.94 9.75 14.78
C ALA A 220 -35.33 10.64 15.97
N ASP A 221 -36.07 11.70 15.64
CA ASP A 221 -36.61 12.68 16.59
C ASP A 221 -35.51 13.33 17.43
N TYR A 222 -34.36 13.62 16.80
CA TYR A 222 -33.16 14.11 17.49
C TYR A 222 -33.40 15.43 18.25
N THR A 223 -34.34 16.25 17.79
CA THR A 223 -34.74 17.53 18.39
C THR A 223 -35.77 17.39 19.52
N LEU A 224 -36.29 16.18 19.77
CA LEU A 224 -37.33 15.92 20.77
C LEU A 224 -36.77 15.09 21.95
N PRO A 225 -37.33 15.23 23.17
CA PRO A 225 -37.03 14.32 24.28
C PRO A 225 -37.50 12.91 23.93
N GLY A 226 -36.59 11.94 23.89
CA GLY A 226 -36.91 10.53 23.57
C GLY A 226 -36.42 10.07 22.20
N GLN A 227 -35.12 10.29 21.91
CA GLN A 227 -34.47 9.84 20.68
C GLN A 227 -34.64 8.34 20.48
N ARG A 228 -35.05 7.94 19.28
CA ARG A 228 -35.26 6.52 18.92
C ARG A 228 -34.24 6.06 17.90
N GLU A 229 -33.59 4.94 18.16
CA GLU A 229 -32.75 4.28 17.16
C GLU A 229 -33.61 3.65 16.07
N VAL A 230 -33.36 4.04 14.82
CA VAL A 230 -34.14 3.61 13.64
C VAL A 230 -33.38 2.70 12.71
N ALA A 231 -32.05 2.70 12.75
CA ALA A 231 -31.22 1.77 12.01
C ALA A 231 -29.84 1.63 12.66
N THR A 232 -29.27 0.43 12.58
CA THR A 232 -27.91 0.13 13.04
C THR A 232 -27.14 -0.60 11.94
N ARG A 233 -25.89 -0.23 11.74
CA ARG A 233 -24.98 -0.91 10.80
C ARG A 233 -23.60 -1.06 11.42
N SER A 234 -22.94 -2.17 11.12
CA SER A 234 -21.53 -2.34 11.38
C SER A 234 -20.77 -2.62 10.09
N VAL A 235 -19.58 -2.05 9.99
CA VAL A 235 -18.64 -2.29 8.92
C VAL A 235 -17.33 -2.73 9.54
N ARG A 236 -16.73 -3.75 8.96
CA ARG A 236 -15.39 -4.21 9.29
C ARG A 236 -14.49 -4.02 8.09
N THR A 237 -13.30 -3.48 8.32
CA THR A 237 -12.28 -3.31 7.29
C THR A 237 -10.95 -3.83 7.81
N VAL A 238 -10.20 -4.51 6.94
CA VAL A 238 -8.85 -4.99 7.28
C VAL A 238 -7.82 -4.10 6.58
N LEU A 239 -6.86 -3.63 7.37
CA LEU A 239 -5.72 -2.86 6.90
C LEU A 239 -4.50 -3.77 6.77
N THR A 240 -3.70 -3.55 5.73
CA THR A 240 -2.36 -4.11 5.60
C THR A 240 -1.34 -3.02 5.33
N ASP A 241 -0.09 -3.32 5.64
CA ASP A 241 1.03 -2.52 5.14
C ASP A 241 1.20 -2.73 3.64
N PRO A 242 1.49 -1.66 2.87
CA PRO A 242 1.89 -1.80 1.49
C PRO A 242 3.21 -2.57 1.37
N PRO A 243 3.46 -3.25 0.24
CA PRO A 243 4.59 -4.14 0.06
C PRO A 243 5.94 -3.41 -0.17
N TYR A 244 6.20 -2.29 0.51
CA TYR A 244 7.42 -1.48 0.31
C TYR A 244 8.72 -2.26 0.56
N ARG A 245 8.72 -3.24 1.48
CA ARG A 245 9.89 -4.10 1.76
C ARG A 245 10.38 -4.88 0.54
N LYS A 246 9.52 -5.06 -0.47
CA LYS A 246 9.90 -5.70 -1.74
C LYS A 246 10.78 -4.78 -2.61
N ALA A 247 10.71 -3.47 -2.42
CA ALA A 247 11.51 -2.47 -3.10
C ALA A 247 12.90 -2.33 -2.43
N ARG A 248 13.81 -3.25 -2.75
CA ARG A 248 15.10 -3.42 -2.03
C ARG A 248 16.24 -2.52 -2.52
N GLY A 249 16.04 -1.74 -3.58
CA GLY A 249 17.10 -0.90 -4.15
C GLY A 249 16.57 0.14 -5.14
N PRO A 250 17.45 0.96 -5.72
CA PRO A 250 17.07 2.03 -6.63
C PRO A 250 16.45 1.53 -7.95
N LEU A 251 16.82 0.34 -8.43
CA LEU A 251 16.34 -0.21 -9.70
C LEU A 251 16.25 -1.74 -9.69
N LEU A 252 15.06 -2.26 -9.99
CA LEU A 252 14.78 -3.69 -10.16
C LEU A 252 14.04 -3.89 -11.49
N ALA A 253 14.53 -4.76 -12.39
CA ALA A 253 13.93 -4.98 -13.71
C ALA A 253 13.73 -6.46 -14.02
N ALA A 254 12.51 -6.85 -14.41
CA ALA A 254 12.20 -8.24 -14.74
C ALA A 254 12.75 -8.69 -16.11
N GLY A 255 13.19 -7.74 -16.93
CA GLY A 255 13.98 -7.98 -18.13
C GLY A 255 15.45 -7.59 -17.93
N ASP A 256 15.98 -6.91 -18.93
CA ASP A 256 17.39 -6.53 -19.09
C ASP A 256 17.66 -5.10 -18.55
N ILE A 257 18.89 -4.78 -18.12
CA ILE A 257 19.28 -3.41 -17.73
C ILE A 257 20.51 -2.94 -18.52
N ASP A 258 20.43 -1.78 -19.17
CA ASP A 258 21.57 -1.14 -19.83
C ASP A 258 22.08 0.08 -19.04
N LEU A 259 23.25 -0.06 -18.42
CA LEU A 259 23.94 1.01 -17.68
C LEU A 259 25.00 1.73 -18.52
N ARG A 260 25.15 1.41 -19.82
CA ARG A 260 26.24 1.95 -20.65
C ARG A 260 26.15 3.47 -20.86
N SER A 261 24.95 4.02 -20.82
CA SER A 261 24.74 5.45 -20.98
C SER A 261 23.36 5.90 -20.46
N GLY A 262 23.29 7.10 -19.91
CA GLY A 262 22.03 7.79 -19.59
C GLY A 262 21.33 7.32 -18.31
N LEU A 263 21.85 6.31 -17.62
CA LEU A 263 21.29 5.76 -16.39
C LEU A 263 22.39 5.59 -15.33
N GLU A 264 22.14 6.10 -14.13
CA GLU A 264 23.01 5.96 -12.96
C GLU A 264 22.16 5.53 -11.76
N ALA A 265 22.62 4.57 -10.98
CA ALA A 265 21.94 4.11 -9.76
C ALA A 265 22.93 4.13 -8.59
N ARG A 266 22.47 4.62 -7.43
CA ARG A 266 23.28 4.70 -6.20
C ARG A 266 22.51 4.21 -4.97
N TRP A 267 23.27 3.88 -3.94
CA TRP A 267 22.87 3.64 -2.56
C TRP A 267 22.09 2.35 -2.31
N GLY A 268 22.26 1.34 -3.16
CA GLY A 268 21.62 0.05 -2.95
C GLY A 268 21.71 -0.87 -4.16
N ILE A 269 20.70 -1.74 -4.24
CA ILE A 269 20.70 -2.89 -5.15
C ILE A 269 20.21 -2.52 -6.55
N VAL A 270 21.01 -2.81 -7.57
CA VAL A 270 20.57 -2.86 -8.97
C VAL A 270 20.41 -4.32 -9.37
N ALA A 271 19.24 -4.70 -9.86
CA ALA A 271 18.97 -6.11 -10.10
C ALA A 271 18.12 -6.36 -11.34
N ALA A 272 18.55 -7.32 -12.17
CA ALA A 272 17.87 -7.74 -13.39
C ALA A 272 17.61 -9.24 -13.35
N ARG A 273 16.46 -9.72 -13.83
CA ARG A 273 16.30 -11.16 -14.14
C ARG A 273 17.09 -11.53 -15.40
N GLY A 274 17.21 -10.58 -16.33
CA GLY A 274 17.97 -10.72 -17.56
C GLY A 274 19.45 -10.37 -17.41
N ASP A 275 20.00 -9.86 -18.49
CA ASP A 275 21.39 -9.39 -18.59
C ASP A 275 21.53 -7.95 -18.05
N ILE A 276 22.72 -7.61 -17.57
CA ILE A 276 23.09 -6.22 -17.25
C ILE A 276 24.28 -5.82 -18.12
N TRP A 277 24.11 -4.78 -18.95
CA TRP A 277 25.18 -4.19 -19.73
C TRP A 277 25.87 -3.09 -18.95
N ILE A 278 27.18 -3.21 -18.77
CA ILE A 278 28.00 -2.19 -18.13
C ILE A 278 28.90 -1.50 -19.17
N PRO A 279 29.15 -0.17 -19.03
CA PRO A 279 29.98 0.58 -20.00
C PRO A 279 31.44 0.15 -20.00
N SER A 280 32.01 0.00 -18.80
CA SER A 280 33.31 -0.61 -18.55
C SER A 280 33.38 -0.99 -17.07
N PRO A 281 34.28 -1.92 -16.70
CA PRO A 281 34.53 -2.27 -15.29
C PRO A 281 35.14 -1.13 -14.46
N SER A 282 35.55 -0.02 -15.06
CA SER A 282 36.12 1.16 -14.37
C SER A 282 35.23 2.41 -14.49
N SER A 283 33.99 2.23 -14.94
CA SER A 283 33.09 3.36 -15.14
C SER A 283 32.52 3.85 -13.80
N PRO A 284 32.44 5.17 -13.58
CA PRO A 284 31.77 5.75 -12.40
C PRO A 284 30.25 5.49 -12.40
N ALA A 285 29.67 5.01 -13.51
CA ALA A 285 28.27 4.58 -13.56
C ALA A 285 28.03 3.24 -12.84
N VAL A 286 29.11 2.51 -12.50
CA VAL A 286 29.08 1.24 -11.77
C VAL A 286 30.06 1.37 -10.60
N PRO A 287 29.60 1.94 -9.46
CA PRO A 287 30.49 2.27 -8.36
C PRO A 287 31.00 1.03 -7.63
N SER A 288 32.21 1.12 -7.08
CA SER A 288 32.73 0.13 -6.13
C SER A 288 31.98 0.16 -4.80
N GLY A 289 31.83 -1.01 -4.17
CA GLY A 289 31.06 -1.18 -2.93
C GLY A 289 31.65 -2.25 -2.01
N TRP A 290 30.92 -2.62 -0.95
CA TRP A 290 31.37 -3.70 -0.07
C TRP A 290 31.38 -5.04 -0.85
N PRO A 291 32.52 -5.74 -0.95
CA PRO A 291 32.62 -7.03 -1.63
C PRO A 291 31.60 -8.04 -1.12
N ARG A 292 31.10 -8.89 -2.01
CA ARG A 292 30.09 -9.90 -1.67
C ARG A 292 30.44 -11.28 -2.18
N ARG A 293 30.12 -12.30 -1.37
CA ARG A 293 30.10 -13.71 -1.79
C ARG A 293 28.79 -14.07 -2.48
N ALA A 294 27.69 -13.46 -2.03
CA ALA A 294 26.36 -13.69 -2.58
C ALA A 294 25.48 -12.44 -2.41
N PRO A 295 24.31 -12.35 -3.07
CA PRO A 295 23.45 -11.17 -2.96
C PRO A 295 23.09 -10.77 -1.52
N ALA A 296 22.93 -11.75 -0.62
CA ALA A 296 22.66 -11.51 0.79
C ALA A 296 23.93 -11.48 1.68
N ARG A 297 25.08 -11.93 1.16
CA ARG A 297 26.29 -12.23 1.97
C ARG A 297 27.47 -11.34 1.57
N PRO A 298 27.75 -10.25 2.29
CA PRO A 298 29.02 -9.54 2.13
C PRO A 298 30.20 -10.42 2.56
N ILE A 299 31.40 -10.15 2.05
CA ILE A 299 32.61 -10.82 2.56
C ILE A 299 32.87 -10.32 3.99
N LEU A 300 33.09 -11.27 4.91
CA LEU A 300 33.41 -11.06 6.33
C LEU A 300 34.63 -11.89 6.74
N PRO A 301 35.34 -11.51 7.81
CA PRO A 301 36.35 -12.38 8.43
C PRO A 301 35.64 -13.57 9.10
N ASP A 302 35.84 -14.78 8.57
CA ASP A 302 35.29 -16.05 9.09
C ASP A 302 33.76 -15.98 9.25
N GLU A 303 33.04 -15.94 8.12
CA GLU A 303 31.60 -15.68 8.08
C GLU A 303 30.78 -16.77 8.78
N ASP A 304 31.18 -18.03 8.68
CA ASP A 304 30.48 -19.16 9.29
C ASP A 304 31.00 -19.53 10.70
N GLY A 305 32.09 -18.90 11.14
CA GLY A 305 32.67 -19.09 12.46
C GLY A 305 33.25 -20.48 12.66
N ASP A 306 33.60 -21.19 11.57
CA ASP A 306 34.18 -22.52 11.63
C ASP A 306 35.68 -22.51 12.01
N GLY A 307 36.26 -21.31 12.13
CA GLY A 307 37.64 -21.07 12.49
C GLY A 307 38.60 -21.17 11.30
N THR A 308 38.07 -21.29 10.08
CA THR A 308 38.82 -21.24 8.84
C THR A 308 38.62 -19.89 8.16
N ALA A 309 39.68 -19.47 7.46
CA ALA A 309 39.63 -18.25 6.67
C ALA A 309 38.81 -18.53 5.40
N GLU A 310 37.87 -17.63 5.15
CA GLU A 310 37.12 -17.56 3.90
C GLU A 310 38.10 -17.15 2.77
N ASP A 311 38.53 -18.14 1.97
CA ASP A 311 39.60 -18.08 0.97
C ASP A 311 39.11 -18.76 -0.33
N THR A 312 38.66 -17.96 -1.30
CA THR A 312 37.98 -18.48 -2.50
C THR A 312 38.97 -18.95 -3.57
N ASP A 313 40.14 -18.32 -3.65
CA ASP A 313 41.19 -18.64 -4.62
C ASP A 313 42.20 -19.68 -4.09
N ALA A 314 42.07 -20.05 -2.81
CA ALA A 314 42.89 -21.02 -2.09
C ALA A 314 44.38 -20.62 -2.00
N ASP A 315 44.68 -19.33 -1.95
CA ASP A 315 46.04 -18.80 -1.87
C ASP A 315 46.66 -18.85 -0.45
N GLY A 316 45.84 -19.17 0.56
CA GLY A 316 46.21 -19.26 1.97
C GLY A 316 46.00 -17.98 2.77
N THR A 317 45.46 -16.94 2.15
CA THR A 317 45.02 -15.67 2.75
C THR A 317 43.50 -15.58 2.66
N SER A 318 42.84 -14.99 3.66
CA SER A 318 41.40 -14.76 3.50
C SER A 318 41.13 -13.59 2.56
N ASP A 319 40.14 -13.75 1.67
CA ASP A 319 39.66 -12.72 0.74
C ASP A 319 39.37 -11.40 1.49
N TRP A 320 38.81 -11.51 2.71
CA TRP A 320 38.54 -10.36 3.57
C TRP A 320 39.81 -9.60 3.94
N ASN A 321 40.86 -10.31 4.38
CA ASN A 321 42.09 -9.69 4.85
C ASN A 321 42.81 -8.98 3.71
N GLU A 322 42.76 -9.53 2.51
CA GLU A 322 43.35 -8.92 1.32
C GLU A 322 42.60 -7.67 0.89
N TRP A 323 41.26 -7.72 0.85
CA TRP A 323 40.44 -6.54 0.57
C TRP A 323 40.63 -5.45 1.64
N TRP A 324 40.73 -5.85 2.91
CA TRP A 324 40.95 -4.93 4.02
C TRP A 324 42.35 -4.31 4.00
N ALA A 325 43.38 -5.06 3.59
CA ALA A 325 44.77 -4.61 3.53
C ALA A 325 45.08 -3.66 2.36
N ARG A 326 44.11 -3.39 1.48
CA ARG A 326 44.29 -2.48 0.34
C ARG A 326 44.72 -1.07 0.80
N PRO A 327 45.70 -0.43 0.13
CA PRO A 327 46.18 0.91 0.49
C PRO A 327 45.13 2.01 0.34
N ASP A 328 44.20 1.84 -0.61
CA ASP A 328 43.03 2.70 -0.76
C ASP A 328 41.92 2.24 0.19
N ASP A 329 41.58 3.11 1.15
CA ASP A 329 40.52 2.88 2.12
C ASP A 329 39.19 3.53 1.70
N THR A 330 39.08 4.04 0.48
CA THR A 330 37.85 4.64 -0.04
C THR A 330 36.98 3.66 -0.81
N LEU A 331 35.69 3.96 -0.91
CA LEU A 331 34.66 3.25 -1.68
C LEU A 331 33.78 4.29 -2.36
N GLU A 332 33.43 4.11 -3.63
CA GLU A 332 32.55 5.05 -4.34
C GLU A 332 31.12 5.00 -3.78
N ASP A 333 30.59 3.79 -3.53
CA ASP A 333 29.27 3.56 -2.94
C ASP A 333 29.22 2.24 -2.14
N PRO A 334 29.42 2.27 -0.81
CA PRO A 334 29.45 1.08 0.05
C PRO A 334 28.19 0.19 -0.01
N TRP A 335 27.05 0.74 -0.44
CA TRP A 335 25.78 0.02 -0.51
C TRP A 335 25.49 -0.52 -1.92
N PHE A 336 26.17 -0.01 -2.94
CA PHE A 336 25.92 -0.40 -4.31
C PHE A 336 26.35 -1.84 -4.56
N PHE A 337 25.44 -2.62 -5.13
CA PHE A 337 25.78 -3.88 -5.76
C PHE A 337 24.85 -4.16 -6.93
N ALA A 338 25.36 -4.84 -7.95
CA ALA A 338 24.59 -5.24 -9.11
C ALA A 338 24.41 -6.76 -9.14
N SER A 339 23.22 -7.24 -9.51
CA SER A 339 22.91 -8.67 -9.63
C SER A 339 22.17 -8.95 -10.93
N ALA A 340 22.85 -9.56 -11.90
CA ALA A 340 22.25 -10.09 -13.11
C ALA A 340 21.81 -11.55 -12.90
N GLY A 341 20.57 -11.87 -13.25
CA GLY A 341 20.07 -13.24 -13.27
C GLY A 341 20.71 -14.08 -14.39
N ARG A 342 21.18 -13.41 -15.44
CA ARG A 342 21.97 -14.00 -16.53
C ARG A 342 23.38 -13.42 -16.54
N SER A 343 23.82 -12.71 -17.57
CA SER A 343 25.21 -12.26 -17.68
C SER A 343 25.41 -10.79 -17.32
N LEU A 344 26.60 -10.47 -16.79
CA LEU A 344 27.15 -9.11 -16.82
C LEU A 344 27.90 -8.90 -18.15
N VAL A 345 27.25 -8.23 -19.10
CA VAL A 345 27.79 -8.05 -20.45
C VAL A 345 28.88 -6.98 -20.44
N LEU A 346 30.05 -7.31 -21.01
CA LEU A 346 31.30 -6.55 -20.96
C LEU A 346 32.07 -6.60 -19.63
N ALA A 347 31.69 -7.49 -18.72
CA ALA A 347 32.58 -7.90 -17.63
C ALA A 347 33.81 -8.64 -18.21
N PRO A 348 35.00 -8.53 -17.58
CA PRO A 348 36.16 -9.36 -17.90
C PRO A 348 35.81 -10.85 -17.77
N SER A 349 36.41 -11.70 -18.60
CA SER A 349 36.24 -13.15 -18.50
C SER A 349 37.01 -13.69 -17.29
N SER A 350 36.33 -14.33 -16.34
CA SER A 350 36.99 -15.09 -15.27
C SER A 350 37.55 -16.41 -15.81
N SER A 351 38.57 -16.94 -15.13
CA SER A 351 39.22 -18.20 -15.51
C SER A 351 38.50 -19.47 -15.02
N LEU A 352 37.44 -19.31 -14.23
CA LEU A 352 36.66 -20.40 -13.65
C LEU A 352 35.45 -20.76 -14.53
N PRO A 353 35.33 -22.03 -14.98
CA PRO A 353 34.16 -22.50 -15.70
C PRO A 353 33.03 -22.75 -14.69
N ASP A 354 31.84 -22.25 -14.98
CA ASP A 354 30.60 -22.36 -14.20
C ASP A 354 30.39 -21.27 -13.10
N GLU A 355 29.78 -20.18 -13.56
CA GLU A 355 28.65 -19.47 -12.93
C GLU A 355 28.61 -19.25 -11.40
N LEU A 356 28.62 -17.96 -11.01
CA LEU A 356 28.48 -17.39 -9.65
C LEU A 356 29.63 -17.67 -8.67
N PRO A 357 30.19 -16.66 -7.97
CA PRO A 357 30.05 -15.19 -8.14
C PRO A 357 31.11 -14.62 -9.13
N TRP A 358 31.18 -13.29 -9.30
CA TRP A 358 32.48 -12.63 -9.48
C TRP A 358 32.93 -12.24 -8.05
N PRO A 359 33.36 -13.21 -7.22
CA PRO A 359 33.80 -12.90 -5.87
C PRO A 359 34.98 -11.94 -6.00
N PHE A 360 35.31 -11.26 -4.90
CA PHE A 360 36.64 -10.71 -4.80
C PHE A 360 37.64 -11.84 -5.07
N ASP A 361 38.33 -11.77 -6.21
CA ASP A 361 39.44 -12.65 -6.57
C ASP A 361 40.66 -11.74 -6.79
N PRO A 362 41.67 -11.80 -5.89
CA PRO A 362 42.91 -11.05 -6.03
C PRO A 362 43.67 -11.37 -7.33
N ALA A 363 43.55 -12.59 -7.85
CA ALA A 363 44.29 -13.07 -9.02
C ALA A 363 43.79 -12.46 -10.33
N ASP A 364 42.53 -12.01 -10.38
CA ASP A 364 41.94 -11.30 -11.53
C ASP A 364 42.33 -9.80 -11.59
N LEU A 365 43.05 -9.28 -10.59
CA LEU A 365 43.57 -7.91 -10.57
C LEU A 365 44.98 -7.85 -11.20
N PRO A 366 45.19 -7.12 -12.31
CA PRO A 366 46.36 -7.32 -13.18
C PRO A 366 47.68 -6.85 -12.54
N ALA A 367 48.49 -7.73 -11.95
CA ALA A 367 49.80 -7.40 -11.38
C ALA A 367 50.78 -6.84 -12.44
N GLY A 368 50.94 -5.50 -12.51
CA GLY A 368 51.86 -4.83 -13.43
C GLY A 368 52.68 -3.72 -12.74
N PRO A 369 53.92 -3.42 -13.18
CA PRO A 369 54.76 -2.41 -12.56
C PRO A 369 54.24 -1.01 -12.93
N GLY A 370 53.35 -0.48 -12.07
CA GLY A 370 52.54 0.69 -12.36
C GLY A 370 51.70 1.28 -11.23
N GLY A 371 51.13 0.59 -10.23
CA GLY A 371 50.48 -0.73 -10.21
C GLY A 371 49.00 -0.58 -9.75
N PRO A 372 48.19 -1.64 -9.66
CA PRO A 372 46.76 -1.62 -10.03
C PRO A 372 45.82 -1.99 -8.88
N TYR A 373 45.71 -1.13 -7.86
CA TYR A 373 44.95 -1.41 -6.63
C TYR A 373 44.26 -0.15 -6.07
N ASP A 374 43.42 0.51 -6.87
CA ASP A 374 42.53 1.59 -6.40
C ASP A 374 41.08 1.10 -6.24
N SER A 375 40.30 1.77 -5.38
CA SER A 375 38.87 1.48 -5.20
C SER A 375 38.07 1.68 -6.49
N ASP A 376 38.55 2.50 -7.41
CA ASP A 376 37.94 2.77 -8.71
C ASP A 376 37.96 1.56 -9.64
N SER A 377 38.82 0.56 -9.41
CA SER A 377 38.91 -0.68 -10.19
C SER A 377 38.29 -1.92 -9.52
N ASP A 378 37.85 -1.82 -8.26
CA ASP A 378 37.22 -2.93 -7.52
C ASP A 378 35.78 -3.19 -7.96
N ARG A 379 35.47 -4.41 -8.40
CA ARG A 379 34.13 -4.82 -8.87
C ARG A 379 33.62 -6.12 -8.24
N SER A 380 34.14 -6.44 -7.06
CA SER A 380 33.70 -7.54 -6.19
C SER A 380 32.27 -7.41 -5.65
N ASN A 381 31.56 -6.34 -6.00
CA ASN A 381 30.15 -6.08 -5.70
C ASN A 381 29.22 -6.34 -6.92
N LEU A 382 29.73 -6.91 -8.01
CA LEU A 382 28.94 -7.29 -9.19
C LEU A 382 28.72 -8.79 -9.25
N LEU A 383 27.47 -9.22 -9.43
CA LEU A 383 27.07 -10.62 -9.45
C LEU A 383 26.37 -10.95 -10.77
N GLN A 384 26.67 -12.12 -11.34
CA GLN A 384 26.03 -12.67 -12.54
C GLN A 384 25.60 -14.11 -12.29
N ASN A 385 24.66 -14.61 -13.08
CA ASN A 385 23.99 -15.91 -12.94
C ASN A 385 23.30 -16.09 -11.59
N ALA A 386 22.86 -14.98 -10.97
CA ALA A 386 22.25 -14.99 -9.66
C ALA A 386 21.06 -15.95 -9.61
N SER A 387 21.17 -16.98 -8.77
CA SER A 387 20.13 -18.00 -8.55
C SER A 387 18.93 -17.48 -7.74
N PHE A 388 18.98 -16.23 -7.32
CA PHE A 388 17.92 -15.52 -6.62
C PHE A 388 17.24 -14.57 -7.59
N ASP A 389 15.90 -14.53 -7.58
CA ASP A 389 15.12 -13.54 -8.31
C ASP A 389 14.92 -12.29 -7.43
N PRO A 390 15.64 -11.18 -7.70
CA PRO A 390 15.56 -9.98 -6.91
C PRO A 390 14.35 -9.12 -7.26
N VAL A 391 13.63 -9.45 -8.33
CA VAL A 391 12.54 -8.62 -8.85
C VAL A 391 11.23 -9.11 -8.23
N PRO A 392 10.58 -8.29 -7.39
CA PRO A 392 9.32 -8.68 -6.80
C PRO A 392 8.19 -8.72 -7.83
N ASP A 393 7.17 -9.52 -7.55
CA ASP A 393 5.88 -9.37 -8.21
C ASP A 393 5.38 -7.93 -8.08
N LEU A 394 4.80 -7.40 -9.16
CA LEU A 394 4.31 -6.01 -9.21
C LEU A 394 3.16 -5.74 -8.24
N ASP A 395 2.57 -6.78 -7.63
CA ASP A 395 1.40 -6.69 -6.74
C ASP A 395 0.22 -5.91 -7.36
N TYR A 396 0.00 -6.10 -8.67
CA TYR A 396 -0.96 -5.33 -9.48
C TYR A 396 -2.34 -5.20 -8.82
N ASP A 397 -2.94 -6.32 -8.40
CA ASP A 397 -4.29 -6.32 -7.81
C ASP A 397 -4.34 -5.57 -6.48
N LEU A 398 -3.27 -5.65 -5.68
CA LEU A 398 -3.19 -4.94 -4.41
C LEU A 398 -3.12 -3.43 -4.64
N TRP A 399 -2.27 -2.96 -5.56
CA TRP A 399 -2.17 -1.53 -5.87
C TRP A 399 -3.43 -0.99 -6.54
N LYS A 400 -4.04 -1.77 -7.44
CA LYS A 400 -5.33 -1.42 -8.05
C LYS A 400 -6.41 -1.29 -7.00
N MET A 401 -6.52 -2.26 -6.11
CA MET A 401 -7.49 -2.22 -5.00
C MET A 401 -7.22 -1.01 -4.10
N ALA A 402 -5.97 -0.78 -3.72
CA ALA A 402 -5.54 0.34 -2.89
C ALA A 402 -5.92 1.70 -3.49
N ALA A 403 -5.77 1.88 -4.81
CA ALA A 403 -6.13 3.10 -5.52
C ALA A 403 -7.65 3.32 -5.55
N ARG A 404 -8.45 2.25 -5.56
CA ARG A 404 -9.92 2.29 -5.57
C ARG A 404 -10.57 2.38 -4.19
N THR A 405 -9.79 2.45 -3.11
CA THR A 405 -10.33 2.55 -1.73
C THR A 405 -11.04 3.87 -1.42
N GLY A 406 -10.92 4.88 -2.29
CA GLY A 406 -11.58 6.18 -2.14
C GLY A 406 -11.02 7.04 -1.00
N PHE A 407 -9.75 6.83 -0.66
CA PHE A 407 -9.05 7.65 0.34
C PHE A 407 -8.42 8.89 -0.33
N GLY A 408 -8.30 9.99 0.41
CA GLY A 408 -7.71 11.22 -0.13
C GLY A 408 -6.29 10.99 -0.65
N GLY A 409 -6.00 11.43 -1.87
CA GLY A 409 -4.70 11.22 -2.52
C GLY A 409 -4.52 9.84 -3.18
N HIS A 410 -5.56 9.01 -3.23
CA HIS A 410 -5.56 7.74 -3.97
C HIS A 410 -6.39 7.89 -5.24
N HIS A 411 -5.78 7.59 -6.38
CA HIS A 411 -6.38 7.85 -7.69
C HIS A 411 -6.24 6.63 -8.60
N TYR A 412 -7.38 6.08 -9.02
CA TYR A 412 -7.44 5.03 -10.04
C TYR A 412 -7.84 5.63 -11.39
N TYR A 413 -7.09 5.26 -12.43
CA TYR A 413 -7.25 5.74 -13.79
C TYR A 413 -7.41 4.55 -14.73
N SER A 414 -8.59 4.37 -15.35
CA SER A 414 -8.79 3.34 -16.37
C SER A 414 -8.43 3.86 -17.75
N PHE A 415 -7.76 3.04 -18.57
CA PHE A 415 -7.40 3.43 -19.92
C PHE A 415 -8.65 3.68 -20.79
N ASP A 416 -8.59 4.72 -21.62
CA ASP A 416 -9.63 5.06 -22.59
C ASP A 416 -9.07 4.96 -24.01
N PRO A 417 -9.36 3.85 -24.73
CA PRO A 417 -8.84 3.63 -26.08
C PRO A 417 -9.25 4.70 -27.09
N SER A 418 -10.37 5.41 -26.85
CA SER A 418 -10.86 6.42 -27.78
C SER A 418 -10.05 7.71 -27.75
N SER A 419 -9.44 8.04 -26.61
CA SER A 419 -8.62 9.23 -26.42
C SER A 419 -7.12 8.92 -26.37
N GLY A 420 -6.74 7.67 -26.10
CA GLY A 420 -5.36 7.28 -25.82
C GLY A 420 -4.84 7.75 -24.46
N GLY A 421 -5.72 8.28 -23.61
CA GLY A 421 -5.41 8.70 -22.23
C GLY A 421 -6.11 7.81 -21.20
N TRP A 422 -6.19 8.29 -19.96
CA TRP A 422 -6.86 7.58 -18.88
C TRP A 422 -7.95 8.44 -18.23
N ARG A 423 -9.03 7.80 -17.81
CA ARG A 423 -10.12 8.42 -17.08
C ARG A 423 -10.02 8.08 -15.61
N GLU A 424 -9.99 9.10 -14.77
CA GLU A 424 -10.09 8.92 -13.32
C GLU A 424 -11.46 8.32 -12.96
N GLU A 425 -11.51 7.43 -11.97
CA GLU A 425 -12.77 6.87 -11.47
C GLU A 425 -13.73 8.00 -11.04
N GLY A 426 -14.94 8.02 -11.60
CA GLY A 426 -15.93 9.07 -11.35
C GLY A 426 -15.76 10.34 -12.21
N SER A 427 -14.74 10.41 -13.07
CA SER A 427 -14.56 11.47 -14.06
C SER A 427 -14.96 11.02 -15.46
N SER A 428 -15.41 11.96 -16.29
CA SER A 428 -15.73 11.72 -17.70
C SER A 428 -14.60 12.10 -18.67
N ALA A 429 -13.65 12.92 -18.23
CA ALA A 429 -12.54 13.41 -19.05
C ALA A 429 -11.32 12.49 -18.96
N ALA A 430 -10.72 12.18 -20.11
CA ALA A 430 -9.46 11.47 -20.18
C ALA A 430 -8.28 12.46 -20.07
N VAL A 431 -7.23 12.04 -19.38
CA VAL A 431 -6.00 12.81 -19.13
C VAL A 431 -4.77 11.96 -19.40
N SER A 432 -3.63 12.61 -19.65
CA SER A 432 -2.33 11.93 -19.68
C SER A 432 -1.80 11.66 -18.28
N VAL A 433 -0.88 10.70 -18.14
CA VAL A 433 -0.16 10.43 -16.88
C VAL A 433 0.52 11.70 -16.35
N ASP A 434 1.19 12.45 -17.23
CA ASP A 434 1.86 13.71 -16.91
C ASP A 434 0.90 14.74 -16.30
N GLN A 435 -0.24 15.02 -16.96
CA GLN A 435 -1.25 15.96 -16.46
C GLN A 435 -1.88 15.51 -15.14
N ALA A 436 -2.12 14.21 -14.98
CA ALA A 436 -2.74 13.65 -13.80
C ALA A 436 -1.84 13.71 -12.56
N THR A 437 -0.52 13.67 -12.73
CA THR A 437 0.46 13.52 -11.64
C THR A 437 1.31 14.76 -11.38
N ARG A 438 1.49 15.65 -12.38
CA ARG A 438 2.37 16.81 -12.26
C ARG A 438 1.98 17.68 -11.06
N GLY A 439 2.95 17.94 -10.19
CA GLY A 439 2.79 18.79 -9.02
C GLY A 439 1.93 18.19 -7.93
N ARG A 440 1.64 16.88 -7.99
CA ARG A 440 0.77 16.17 -7.05
C ARG A 440 1.56 15.06 -6.36
N GLN A 441 0.99 14.57 -5.27
CA GLN A 441 1.56 13.52 -4.44
C GLN A 441 0.46 12.56 -3.99
N GLY A 442 0.76 11.28 -3.81
CA GLY A 442 -0.23 10.26 -3.45
C GLY A 442 0.00 8.91 -4.10
N LEU A 443 -1.04 8.08 -4.13
CA LEU A 443 -1.09 6.83 -4.88
C LEU A 443 -1.81 7.06 -6.21
N PHE A 444 -1.11 6.88 -7.33
CA PHE A 444 -1.66 6.95 -8.68
C PHE A 444 -1.53 5.60 -9.36
N PHE A 445 -2.65 5.06 -9.84
CA PHE A 445 -2.69 3.80 -10.56
C PHE A 445 -3.27 4.00 -11.95
N PHE A 446 -2.42 3.91 -12.97
CA PHE A 446 -2.81 3.95 -14.38
C PHE A 446 -2.89 2.54 -14.91
N ASP A 447 -4.09 2.14 -15.29
CA ASP A 447 -4.37 0.77 -15.67
C ASP A 447 -3.90 0.42 -17.09
N THR A 448 -3.82 -0.88 -17.37
CA THR A 448 -3.58 -1.50 -18.68
C THR A 448 -4.78 -1.30 -19.63
N VAL A 449 -4.63 -1.66 -20.92
CA VAL A 449 -5.69 -1.40 -21.92
C VAL A 449 -6.99 -2.17 -21.65
N ASP A 450 -6.88 -3.35 -21.04
CA ASP A 450 -8.01 -4.24 -20.76
C ASP A 450 -8.41 -4.27 -19.28
N GLY A 451 -7.70 -3.50 -18.44
CA GLY A 451 -7.93 -3.42 -17.01
C GLY A 451 -7.58 -4.70 -16.26
N LYS A 452 -6.65 -5.51 -16.77
CA LYS A 452 -6.13 -6.71 -16.12
C LYS A 452 -4.65 -6.59 -15.84
N ALA A 453 -4.14 -7.47 -14.97
CA ALA A 453 -2.71 -7.56 -14.71
C ALA A 453 -1.92 -7.70 -16.03
N PRO A 454 -0.71 -7.12 -16.12
CA PRO A 454 0.19 -7.34 -17.25
C PRO A 454 0.34 -8.83 -17.54
N ALA A 455 0.08 -9.23 -18.78
CA ALA A 455 0.13 -10.62 -19.19
C ALA A 455 0.84 -10.74 -20.55
N ASP A 456 1.80 -11.65 -20.61
CA ASP A 456 2.47 -12.11 -21.82
C ASP A 456 1.71 -13.36 -22.32
N ALA A 457 0.89 -13.20 -23.35
CA ALA A 457 0.03 -14.26 -23.86
C ALA A 457 0.70 -15.10 -24.96
N ASP A 458 1.75 -14.58 -25.61
CA ASP A 458 2.48 -15.26 -26.69
C ASP A 458 3.85 -15.82 -26.26
N GLY A 459 4.29 -15.50 -25.05
CA GLY A 459 5.51 -16.00 -24.42
C GLY A 459 6.79 -15.30 -24.90
N ASP A 460 6.68 -14.10 -25.46
CA ASP A 460 7.82 -13.35 -25.99
C ASP A 460 8.62 -12.57 -24.92
N GLY A 461 8.15 -12.60 -23.67
CA GLY A 461 8.75 -11.90 -22.54
C GLY A 461 8.24 -10.46 -22.35
N THR A 462 7.26 -10.02 -23.15
CA THR A 462 6.64 -8.70 -23.05
C THR A 462 5.13 -8.81 -22.81
N ALA A 463 4.56 -7.88 -22.04
CA ALA A 463 3.13 -7.92 -21.77
C ALA A 463 2.31 -7.31 -22.92
N ASP A 464 1.31 -8.05 -23.41
CA ASP A 464 0.50 -7.71 -24.59
C ASP A 464 -0.58 -6.66 -24.33
N ASN A 465 -1.01 -6.54 -23.08
CA ASN A 465 -2.14 -5.69 -22.68
C ASN A 465 -1.70 -4.31 -22.15
N LEU A 466 -0.45 -3.91 -22.38
CA LEU A 466 0.04 -2.61 -21.91
C LEU A 466 -0.49 -1.44 -22.74
N ALA A 467 -0.75 -0.31 -22.08
CA ALA A 467 -1.13 0.93 -22.74
C ALA A 467 0.04 1.52 -23.55
N PRO A 468 -0.22 2.39 -24.54
CA PRO A 468 0.83 3.01 -25.35
C PRO A 468 1.89 3.75 -24.51
N PRO A 469 3.11 3.96 -25.07
CA PRO A 469 4.20 4.64 -24.38
C PRO A 469 3.83 6.00 -23.79
N VAL A 470 4.38 6.29 -22.61
CA VAL A 470 4.24 7.56 -21.89
C VAL A 470 5.59 8.24 -21.81
N VAL A 471 5.62 9.54 -22.08
CA VAL A 471 6.80 10.38 -21.86
C VAL A 471 6.40 11.55 -20.96
N LEU A 472 7.15 11.74 -19.87
CA LEU A 472 6.93 12.82 -18.91
C LEU A 472 7.60 14.10 -19.42
N GLY A 473 6.89 15.22 -19.35
CA GLY A 473 7.36 16.49 -19.92
C GLY A 473 8.25 17.31 -18.99
N SER A 474 8.84 18.38 -19.53
CA SER A 474 9.69 19.33 -18.80
C SER A 474 9.03 19.88 -17.54
N GLY A 475 9.79 19.97 -16.44
CA GLY A 475 9.30 20.49 -15.16
C GLY A 475 8.29 19.59 -14.43
N TRP A 476 8.09 18.36 -14.92
CA TRP A 476 7.29 17.38 -14.20
C TRP A 476 7.97 17.01 -12.88
N TRP A 477 7.18 17.01 -11.81
CA TRP A 477 7.52 16.33 -10.57
C TRP A 477 6.29 15.69 -9.96
N SER A 478 6.49 14.59 -9.25
CA SER A 478 5.45 13.90 -8.46
C SER A 478 6.07 13.20 -7.24
N ALA A 479 5.25 12.72 -6.32
CA ALA A 479 5.72 11.91 -5.19
C ALA A 479 4.67 10.87 -4.75
N GLY A 480 5.12 9.83 -4.05
CA GLY A 480 4.27 8.81 -3.45
C GLY A 480 4.45 7.45 -4.13
N VAL A 481 3.35 6.88 -4.63
CA VAL A 481 3.37 5.62 -5.37
C VAL A 481 2.76 5.85 -6.75
N LEU A 482 3.51 5.53 -7.80
CA LEU A 482 3.07 5.66 -9.18
C LEU A 482 3.15 4.29 -9.87
N PHE A 483 2.00 3.68 -10.11
CA PHE A 483 1.88 2.48 -10.94
C PHE A 483 1.44 2.87 -12.35
N VAL A 484 2.19 2.45 -13.37
CA VAL A 484 1.86 2.76 -14.78
C VAL A 484 1.84 1.48 -15.63
N GLY A 485 0.64 1.09 -16.04
CA GLY A 485 0.37 -0.03 -16.97
C GLY A 485 0.65 0.31 -18.44
N THR A 486 1.80 0.90 -18.74
CA THR A 486 2.22 1.30 -20.11
C THR A 486 3.36 0.43 -20.62
N SER A 487 3.50 0.33 -21.95
CA SER A 487 4.58 -0.40 -22.63
C SER A 487 5.95 0.24 -22.40
N SER A 488 6.02 1.56 -22.21
CA SER A 488 7.23 2.21 -21.73
C SER A 488 6.96 3.55 -21.07
N LEU A 489 7.78 3.90 -20.05
CA LEU A 489 7.78 5.22 -19.41
C LEU A 489 9.13 5.90 -19.63
N GLY A 490 9.10 7.08 -20.26
CA GLY A 490 10.28 7.90 -20.55
C GLY A 490 10.35 9.18 -19.74
N PHE A 491 11.58 9.58 -19.38
CA PHE A 491 11.91 10.82 -18.65
C PHE A 491 12.54 11.89 -19.55
N ASP A 492 12.03 12.05 -20.77
CA ASP A 492 12.66 12.89 -21.79
C ASP A 492 12.44 14.39 -21.49
N GLY A 493 13.53 15.13 -21.26
CA GLY A 493 13.50 16.59 -21.18
C GLY A 493 12.99 17.20 -19.87
N ILE A 494 13.07 16.49 -18.73
CA ILE A 494 12.74 17.05 -17.40
C ILE A 494 13.70 18.19 -17.00
N GLY A 495 15.02 17.99 -17.17
CA GLY A 495 16.04 19.05 -17.09
C GLY A 495 16.50 19.43 -15.68
N TRP A 496 16.73 18.45 -14.80
CA TRP A 496 17.06 18.66 -13.37
C TRP A 496 16.05 19.53 -12.61
N GLN A 497 14.85 19.70 -13.16
CA GLN A 497 13.76 20.44 -12.54
C GLN A 497 12.97 19.50 -11.64
N GLY A 498 12.54 20.00 -10.49
CA GLY A 498 11.82 19.18 -9.54
C GLY A 498 11.59 19.86 -8.21
N ARG A 499 11.04 19.11 -7.26
CA ARG A 499 10.89 19.54 -5.87
C ARG A 499 12.24 19.38 -5.17
N VAL A 500 12.77 20.46 -4.60
CA VAL A 500 14.00 20.38 -3.80
C VAL A 500 13.71 19.64 -2.50
N ARG A 501 14.47 18.59 -2.23
CA ARG A 501 14.39 17.77 -1.03
C ARG A 501 15.78 17.56 -0.44
N ARG A 502 15.80 17.47 0.88
CA ARG A 502 17.00 17.09 1.63
C ARG A 502 17.02 15.58 1.82
N ILE A 503 17.93 14.91 1.12
CA ILE A 503 18.07 13.44 1.15
C ILE A 503 19.52 13.06 1.45
N GLY A 504 19.74 11.87 1.98
CA GLY A 504 21.07 11.34 2.25
C GLY A 504 21.16 9.86 1.93
N PRO A 505 22.39 9.32 1.80
CA PRO A 505 22.60 7.90 1.66
C PRO A 505 22.09 7.14 2.90
N PRO A 506 21.92 5.81 2.77
CA PRO A 506 21.68 4.93 3.90
C PRO A 506 22.74 5.12 4.99
N GLY A 507 22.40 4.67 6.20
CA GLY A 507 23.39 4.50 7.25
C GLY A 507 24.39 3.40 6.96
N GLU A 508 25.39 3.25 7.82
CA GLU A 508 26.50 2.28 7.67
C GLU A 508 25.97 0.89 7.28
N PRO A 509 26.50 0.25 6.22
CA PRO A 509 25.98 -1.03 5.77
C PRO A 509 26.25 -2.09 6.83
N CYS A 510 25.31 -3.02 6.97
CA CYS A 510 25.35 -4.09 7.97
C CYS A 510 25.29 -5.45 7.27
N ALA A 511 26.03 -6.42 7.81
CA ALA A 511 25.95 -7.79 7.37
C ALA A 511 24.82 -8.49 8.13
N ASP A 512 23.70 -8.70 7.44
CA ASP A 512 22.56 -9.48 7.90
C ASP A 512 22.91 -10.98 7.84
N THR A 513 23.72 -11.44 8.80
CA THR A 513 24.26 -12.81 8.81
C THR A 513 23.19 -13.87 9.07
N ASN A 514 22.05 -13.49 9.65
CA ASN A 514 20.95 -14.41 9.92
C ASN A 514 19.83 -14.37 8.86
N GLY A 515 19.88 -13.42 7.92
CA GLY A 515 18.96 -13.26 6.81
C GLY A 515 17.56 -12.78 7.20
N ASP A 516 17.42 -12.10 8.36
CA ASP A 516 16.13 -11.63 8.87
C ASP A 516 15.70 -10.26 8.32
N GLY A 517 16.59 -9.60 7.55
CA GLY A 517 16.39 -8.29 6.94
C GLY A 517 16.57 -7.12 7.90
N HIS A 518 17.11 -7.37 9.10
CA HIS A 518 17.42 -6.38 10.10
C HIS A 518 18.91 -6.44 10.48
N CYS A 519 19.40 -5.37 11.12
CA CYS A 519 20.76 -5.34 11.66
C CYS A 519 20.67 -5.51 13.17
N ASN A 520 21.05 -6.68 13.67
CA ASN A 520 20.98 -7.07 15.06
C ASN A 520 22.20 -6.60 15.87
N ALA A 521 22.08 -6.59 17.19
CA ALA A 521 23.15 -6.11 18.08
C ALA A 521 24.45 -6.94 18.01
N ALA A 522 24.36 -8.18 17.50
CA ALA A 522 25.50 -9.08 17.31
C ALA A 522 26.05 -9.05 15.87
N GLU A 523 25.38 -8.38 14.94
CA GLU A 523 25.77 -8.38 13.53
C GLU A 523 26.80 -7.29 13.24
N PRO A 524 27.83 -7.60 12.42
CA PRO A 524 28.86 -6.64 12.09
C PRO A 524 28.38 -5.62 11.06
N PHE A 525 28.83 -4.38 11.20
CA PHE A 525 28.61 -3.30 10.25
C PHE A 525 29.92 -2.61 9.90
N LEU A 526 30.00 -2.08 8.69
CA LEU A 526 31.16 -1.35 8.18
C LEU A 526 31.02 0.12 8.58
N GLN A 527 31.91 0.58 9.47
CA GLN A 527 32.00 1.98 9.86
C GLN A 527 32.56 2.84 8.74
N LEU A 528 31.92 3.98 8.50
CA LEU A 528 32.24 4.87 7.40
C LEU A 528 32.50 6.29 7.88
N GLN A 529 33.54 6.91 7.33
CA GLN A 529 33.63 8.36 7.26
C GLN A 529 32.95 8.83 5.97
N TYR A 530 31.84 9.53 6.14
CA TYR A 530 31.06 10.07 5.04
C TYR A 530 31.74 11.30 4.42
N PRO A 531 31.66 11.48 3.09
CA PRO A 531 32.02 12.75 2.46
C PRO A 531 31.08 13.87 2.91
N SER A 532 31.52 15.12 2.79
CA SER A 532 30.69 16.29 3.13
C SER A 532 29.46 16.43 2.23
N ASP A 533 29.58 15.99 0.97
CA ASP A 533 28.49 15.91 0.01
C ASP A 533 28.56 14.55 -0.72
N PRO A 534 27.68 13.59 -0.40
CA PRO A 534 27.71 12.24 -0.98
C PRO A 534 27.23 12.18 -2.44
N LEU A 535 26.73 13.29 -2.99
CA LEU A 535 26.32 13.40 -4.40
C LEU A 535 27.29 14.24 -5.25
N ALA A 536 28.36 14.76 -4.65
CA ALA A 536 29.37 15.47 -5.40
C ALA A 536 30.08 14.53 -6.40
N PRO A 537 30.48 15.02 -7.59
CA PRO A 537 31.28 14.24 -8.52
C PRO A 537 32.57 13.73 -7.85
N GLY A 538 32.84 12.43 -7.92
CA GLY A 538 34.00 11.80 -7.29
C GLY A 538 33.93 11.68 -5.76
N ALA A 539 32.76 11.88 -5.15
CA ALA A 539 32.58 11.64 -3.72
C ALA A 539 32.81 10.15 -3.39
N SER A 540 33.61 9.87 -2.37
CA SER A 540 33.87 8.53 -1.87
C SER A 540 33.74 8.48 -0.34
N PHE A 541 33.42 7.29 0.16
CA PHE A 541 33.24 6.95 1.56
C PHE A 541 34.48 6.24 2.05
N ARG A 542 35.02 6.64 3.20
CA ARG A 542 36.23 6.04 3.74
C ARG A 542 35.90 4.96 4.77
N ARG A 543 36.44 3.76 4.59
CA ARG A 543 36.34 2.61 5.51
C ARG A 543 37.12 2.91 6.78
N LEU A 544 36.48 2.76 7.94
CA LEU A 544 37.12 3.00 9.25
C LEU A 544 37.37 1.71 10.03
N ALA A 545 36.35 0.86 10.14
CA ALA A 545 36.41 -0.39 10.89
C ALA A 545 35.24 -1.32 10.51
N LEU A 546 35.37 -2.61 10.78
CA LEU A 546 34.26 -3.56 10.88
C LEU A 546 34.00 -3.83 12.37
N THR A 547 32.77 -3.61 12.86
CA THR A 547 32.47 -3.75 14.30
C THR A 547 31.03 -4.18 14.56
N THR A 548 30.69 -4.50 15.81
CA THR A 548 29.33 -4.87 16.23
C THR A 548 28.77 -3.86 17.25
N PRO A 549 27.45 -3.65 17.31
CA PRO A 549 26.84 -2.78 18.33
C PRO A 549 27.16 -3.20 19.77
N ALA A 550 27.30 -4.51 20.02
CA ALA A 550 27.70 -5.07 21.32
C ALA A 550 29.08 -4.61 21.80
N ALA A 551 29.98 -4.18 20.89
CA ALA A 551 31.29 -3.64 21.23
C ALA A 551 31.27 -2.17 21.70
N GLY A 552 30.08 -1.58 21.90
CA GLY A 552 29.90 -0.18 22.31
C GLY A 552 29.94 0.81 21.15
N ALA A 553 30.03 0.33 19.91
CA ALA A 553 29.93 1.14 18.70
C ALA A 553 28.46 1.45 18.39
N VAL A 554 28.17 2.69 17.99
CA VAL A 554 26.83 3.10 17.56
C VAL A 554 26.80 3.17 16.05
N ARG A 555 26.04 2.27 15.43
CA ARG A 555 25.81 2.28 13.99
C ARG A 555 25.04 3.54 13.59
N GLN A 556 25.53 4.27 12.60
CA GLN A 556 24.77 5.37 12.01
C GLN A 556 23.67 4.80 11.11
N LEU A 557 22.41 5.20 11.33
CA LEU A 557 21.25 4.70 10.58
C LEU A 557 20.97 5.48 9.29
N SER A 558 21.59 6.64 9.12
CA SER A 558 21.44 7.54 7.97
C SER A 558 22.71 8.35 7.76
N GLY A 559 23.12 8.54 6.52
CA GLY A 559 24.22 9.43 6.18
C GLY A 559 23.85 10.92 6.16
N PRO A 560 24.83 11.80 5.88
CA PRO A 560 24.62 13.24 5.79
C PRO A 560 23.68 13.58 4.62
N ALA A 561 22.71 14.43 4.88
CA ALA A 561 21.70 14.80 3.90
C ALA A 561 22.04 16.11 3.18
N THR A 562 21.93 16.08 1.84
CA THR A 562 22.17 17.18 0.90
C THR A 562 20.87 17.58 0.19
N ASP A 563 20.78 18.84 -0.25
CA ASP A 563 19.63 19.33 -1.02
C ASP A 563 19.76 18.95 -2.49
N ILE A 564 18.71 18.39 -3.07
CA ILE A 564 18.66 18.01 -4.48
C ILE A 564 17.26 18.20 -5.07
N ALA A 565 17.18 18.57 -6.35
CA ALA A 565 15.93 18.63 -7.09
C ALA A 565 15.50 17.23 -7.56
N LEU A 566 14.32 16.78 -7.11
CA LEU A 566 13.75 15.49 -7.45
C LEU A 566 12.57 15.62 -8.42
N ALA A 567 12.62 14.86 -9.51
CA ALA A 567 11.47 14.65 -10.39
C ALA A 567 10.48 13.68 -9.76
N PHE A 568 10.96 12.68 -9.01
CA PHE A 568 10.09 11.75 -8.30
C PHE A 568 10.67 11.38 -6.94
N GLU A 569 9.77 11.20 -5.97
CA GLU A 569 10.09 10.69 -4.64
C GLU A 569 9.11 9.58 -4.26
N GLY A 570 9.60 8.35 -4.08
CA GLY A 570 8.81 7.22 -3.59
C GLY A 570 8.94 5.96 -4.45
N LEU A 571 7.85 5.21 -4.62
CA LEU A 571 7.85 3.94 -5.34
C LEU A 571 7.26 4.12 -6.75
N LEU A 572 8.08 3.90 -7.77
CA LEU A 572 7.68 3.90 -9.17
C LEU A 572 7.59 2.46 -9.68
N ILE A 573 6.42 2.05 -10.17
CA ILE A 573 6.17 0.72 -10.70
C ILE A 573 5.74 0.88 -12.16
N ILE A 574 6.55 0.36 -13.08
CA ILE A 574 6.33 0.42 -14.52
C ILE A 574 6.06 -1.00 -14.99
N ALA A 575 4.94 -1.24 -15.64
CA ALA A 575 4.60 -2.58 -16.12
C ALA A 575 5.45 -3.01 -17.34
N GLY A 576 5.73 -2.09 -18.26
CA GLY A 576 6.63 -2.29 -19.39
C GLY A 576 8.05 -1.79 -19.12
N ASP A 577 8.64 -1.08 -20.09
CA ASP A 577 10.04 -0.68 -20.06
C ASP A 577 10.29 0.71 -19.44
N LEU A 578 11.45 0.90 -18.82
CA LEU A 578 11.95 2.22 -18.42
C LEU A 578 12.86 2.81 -19.51
N ARG A 579 12.65 4.07 -19.90
CA ARG A 579 13.51 4.80 -20.86
C ARG A 579 14.20 5.99 -20.21
N ALA A 580 15.52 5.95 -20.14
CA ALA A 580 16.35 6.98 -19.52
C ALA A 580 16.84 8.01 -20.57
N GLY A 581 15.91 8.82 -21.10
CA GLY A 581 16.22 9.75 -22.19
C GLY A 581 16.57 11.19 -21.78
N GLY A 582 16.48 11.56 -20.50
CA GLY A 582 16.70 12.94 -20.04
C GLY A 582 17.16 13.08 -18.59
N ASP A 583 17.59 14.32 -18.27
CA ASP A 583 18.13 14.71 -16.96
C ASP A 583 17.06 14.74 -15.86
N ALA A 584 17.12 13.79 -14.92
CA ALA A 584 16.23 13.72 -13.77
C ALA A 584 16.83 12.96 -12.58
N ASN A 585 16.46 13.35 -11.36
CA ASN A 585 16.71 12.55 -10.15
C ASN A 585 15.40 11.91 -9.67
N LEU A 586 15.43 10.61 -9.42
CA LEU A 586 14.38 9.88 -8.70
C LEU A 586 14.96 9.37 -7.37
N PHE A 587 14.27 9.63 -6.27
CA PHE A 587 14.63 9.10 -4.94
C PHE A 587 13.58 8.09 -4.48
N GLY A 588 14.00 6.89 -4.07
CA GLY A 588 13.10 5.80 -3.73
C GLY A 588 13.49 4.50 -4.41
N SER A 589 12.55 3.92 -5.16
CA SER A 589 12.79 2.67 -5.89
C SER A 589 11.98 2.64 -7.18
N VAL A 590 12.59 2.10 -8.24
CA VAL A 590 11.96 1.86 -9.52
C VAL A 590 11.89 0.35 -9.77
N ILE A 591 10.68 -0.17 -9.92
CA ILE A 591 10.41 -1.56 -10.28
C ILE A 591 9.87 -1.58 -11.71
N VAL A 592 10.52 -2.33 -12.59
CA VAL A 592 10.24 -2.40 -14.02
C VAL A 592 9.84 -3.83 -14.36
N GLY A 593 8.63 -4.01 -14.92
CA GLY A 593 8.13 -5.31 -15.36
C GLY A 593 8.73 -5.78 -16.68
N GLY A 594 9.28 -4.86 -17.48
CA GLY A 594 10.10 -5.14 -18.66
C GLY A 594 11.59 -4.84 -18.41
N SER A 595 12.23 -4.26 -19.41
CA SER A 595 13.65 -3.89 -19.41
C SER A 595 13.86 -2.41 -19.05
N ALA A 596 15.03 -2.10 -18.49
CA ALA A 596 15.45 -0.72 -18.23
C ALA A 596 16.54 -0.28 -19.21
N ASN A 597 16.24 0.76 -19.99
CA ASN A 597 17.19 1.49 -20.82
C ASN A 597 17.80 0.71 -22.02
N THR A 598 17.20 -0.41 -22.44
CA THR A 598 17.75 -1.33 -23.46
C THR A 598 17.49 -0.92 -24.92
N GLN A 599 16.80 0.19 -25.18
CA GLN A 599 16.53 0.69 -26.54
C GLN A 599 17.10 2.10 -26.81
N PRO A 600 18.31 2.20 -27.41
CA PRO A 600 18.83 3.45 -27.93
C PRO A 600 18.49 3.55 -29.43
N SER A 601 17.29 4.02 -29.78
CA SER A 601 17.11 4.56 -31.14
C SER A 601 17.83 5.90 -31.33
N SER A 602 18.39 6.46 -30.24
CA SER A 602 19.23 7.65 -30.20
C SER A 602 20.13 7.58 -28.96
N PRO A 603 21.35 8.16 -28.98
CA PRO A 603 22.14 8.31 -27.76
C PRO A 603 21.32 9.07 -26.70
N PRO A 604 21.41 8.71 -25.41
CA PRO A 604 20.66 9.39 -24.37
C PRO A 604 21.02 10.87 -24.34
N GLN A 605 19.99 11.73 -24.24
CA GLN A 605 20.15 13.18 -24.24
C GLN A 605 20.38 13.77 -22.84
N GLY A 606 20.58 12.91 -21.83
CA GLY A 606 20.77 13.31 -20.44
C GLY A 606 21.02 12.11 -19.52
N LEU A 607 21.01 12.37 -18.21
CA LEU A 607 21.27 11.41 -17.15
C LEU A 607 20.04 11.23 -16.24
N LEU A 608 19.47 10.04 -16.23
CA LEU A 608 18.52 9.61 -15.21
C LEU A 608 19.27 9.02 -14.03
N ARG A 609 19.23 9.71 -12.88
CA ARG A 609 19.84 9.24 -11.63
C ARG A 609 18.78 8.66 -10.70
N LEU A 610 19.00 7.43 -10.25
CA LEU A 610 18.17 6.70 -9.31
C LEU A 610 18.88 6.58 -7.96
N LEU A 611 18.27 7.10 -6.90
CA LEU A 611 18.83 7.13 -5.56
C LEU A 611 17.95 6.31 -4.62
N ALA A 612 18.51 5.31 -3.94
CA ALA A 612 17.73 4.45 -3.06
C ALA A 612 17.23 5.21 -1.82
N ASP A 613 15.94 5.04 -1.47
CA ASP A 613 15.43 5.46 -0.16
C ASP A 613 15.67 4.35 0.88
N PRO A 614 16.49 4.58 1.92
CA PRO A 614 16.81 3.57 2.93
C PRO A 614 15.59 3.12 3.76
N LEU A 615 14.46 3.84 3.69
CA LEU A 615 13.24 3.49 4.41
C LEU A 615 12.51 2.30 3.75
N LEU A 616 12.58 2.16 2.43
CA LEU A 616 11.79 1.14 1.71
C LEU A 616 12.21 -0.29 2.05
N PRO A 617 13.52 -0.65 2.06
CA PRO A 617 13.94 -2.02 2.36
C PRO A 617 13.55 -2.50 3.76
N VAL A 618 13.40 -1.59 4.74
CA VAL A 618 12.95 -1.95 6.10
C VAL A 618 11.42 -2.03 6.22
N GLY A 619 10.69 -1.72 5.14
CA GLY A 619 9.22 -1.73 5.06
C GLY A 619 8.57 -0.43 5.52
N LEU A 620 9.35 0.64 5.69
CA LEU A 620 8.82 1.96 5.97
C LEU A 620 8.30 2.60 4.68
N SER A 621 7.24 3.39 4.80
CA SER A 621 6.75 4.19 3.67
C SER A 621 7.82 5.22 3.28
N PRO A 622 7.86 5.68 2.02
CA PRO A 622 8.62 6.87 1.66
C PRO A 622 8.29 8.04 2.61
N SER A 623 9.12 9.08 2.58
CA SER A 623 8.97 10.22 3.49
C SER A 623 7.52 10.70 3.57
N ARG A 624 7.07 11.14 4.74
CA ARG A 624 5.68 11.59 4.96
C ARG A 624 5.20 12.61 3.92
N GLU A 625 6.09 13.48 3.49
CA GLU A 625 5.83 14.50 2.48
C GLU A 625 5.56 13.94 1.06
N SER A 626 5.88 12.67 0.80
CA SER A 626 5.58 12.00 -0.47
C SER A 626 4.10 11.68 -0.66
N GLY A 627 3.29 11.70 0.42
CA GLY A 627 1.90 11.27 0.37
C GLY A 627 1.71 9.78 0.05
N ALA A 628 2.78 8.97 0.09
CA ALA A 628 2.67 7.53 -0.07
C ALA A 628 1.80 6.92 1.04
N PRO A 629 0.91 5.97 0.71
CA PRO A 629 0.06 5.35 1.74
C PRO A 629 0.92 4.58 2.75
N ARG A 630 0.58 4.70 4.03
CA ARG A 630 1.13 3.88 5.12
C ARG A 630 0.31 2.62 5.33
N THR A 631 -0.97 2.63 4.96
CA THR A 631 -1.84 1.45 5.03
C THR A 631 -2.72 1.37 3.78
N VAL A 632 -3.13 0.16 3.43
CA VAL A 632 -4.13 -0.06 2.38
C VAL A 632 -5.22 -0.97 2.89
N VAL A 633 -6.44 -0.74 2.41
CA VAL A 633 -7.59 -1.59 2.75
C VAL A 633 -7.58 -2.81 1.82
N VAL A 634 -7.60 -4.01 2.41
CA VAL A 634 -7.64 -5.28 1.64
C VAL A 634 -9.01 -5.95 1.65
N SER A 635 -9.88 -5.62 2.59
CA SER A 635 -11.24 -6.15 2.61
C SER A 635 -12.21 -5.21 3.32
N TRP A 636 -13.46 -5.24 2.85
CA TRP A 636 -14.62 -4.62 3.48
C TRP A 636 -15.68 -5.70 3.72
N GLU A 637 -16.12 -5.83 4.97
CA GLU A 637 -17.22 -6.70 5.36
C GLU A 637 -18.35 -5.84 5.94
N VAL A 638 -19.55 -6.00 5.39
CA VAL A 638 -20.75 -5.30 5.86
C VAL A 638 -21.61 -6.27 6.65
N GLU A 639 -21.81 -5.99 7.94
CA GLU A 639 -22.66 -6.81 8.79
C GLU A 639 -23.99 -6.09 9.05
N ARG A 640 -25.10 -6.78 8.75
CA ARG A 640 -26.44 -6.30 9.09
C ARG A 640 -26.78 -6.76 10.49
N LYS A 641 -26.66 -5.87 11.48
CA LYS A 641 -27.34 -6.08 12.77
C LYS A 641 -28.83 -5.77 12.61
N ALA A 642 -29.68 -6.73 12.97
CA ALA A 642 -31.11 -6.50 13.05
C ALA A 642 -31.37 -5.48 14.15
N ALA A 643 -32.12 -4.41 13.85
CA ALA A 643 -32.61 -3.52 14.89
C ALA A 643 -33.45 -4.37 15.87
N SER A 644 -33.16 -4.30 17.16
CA SER A 644 -34.00 -4.93 18.17
C SER A 644 -35.41 -4.37 18.03
N LEU A 645 -36.35 -5.21 17.59
CA LEU A 645 -37.76 -4.85 17.62
C LEU A 645 -38.12 -4.48 19.07
N PRO A 646 -38.80 -3.35 19.31
CA PRO A 646 -39.33 -3.09 20.64
C PRO A 646 -40.21 -4.28 21.02
N SER A 647 -39.95 -4.86 22.20
CA SER A 647 -40.84 -5.87 22.77
C SER A 647 -42.25 -5.26 22.89
N PRO A 648 -43.31 -6.00 22.52
CA PRO A 648 -44.66 -5.48 22.50
C PRO A 648 -45.15 -4.99 23.86
#